data_AF-A0A1F6SF65-F1
#
_entry.id   AF-A0A1F6SF65-F1
#
_cell.length_a   1.000
_cell.length_b   1.000
_cell.length_c   1.000
_cell.angle_alpha   90.00
_cell.angle_beta   90.00
_cell.angle_gamma   90.00
#
_symmetry.space_group_name_H-M   'P 1'
#
loop_
_entity.id
_entity.type
_entity.pdbx_description
1 polymer ?
#
loop_
_entity_poly.entity_id
_entity_poly.type
_entity_poly.pdbx_seq_one_letter_code
_entity_poly.pdbx_strand_id
1 'polypeptide(L)'
;MLNTSLAGRVEWNNQANTKSILTPAATANKTLNYQPQVSFGRALKKDEQKDYQETILSALEALGKKNLALTIHGTSFPSIEKEDPGVGSPNSNGAKKLIKLIELNGFNNLQLGPEGKTKNTDASPYTSTAFSMNPLFIDISELTKPEWSSILDKSTFDDIVNKKPKNEDLNTGSSKTAYAYVYENQENALKEAYKNFKEKIKDENNTIIQSINNKFNAFKVENKSWLDGDALYEALSKEHNNDYFPNWPSEIDKNLFVHLNIPGDAKKEAAKNRKSELEGKYKDETELYKFTQFVADEQKNKMKGFSAQHNIKTISDAQVGFADRDIWVNKNLFLPDWKLGCPPDYFSNEGQSWGFPVLNPDLIFNQDETLGPAGKLLKNRFDRIFEKNPGGVRIDHIIGLIDPWIYQDNQSPKNGARLHSSPEHNKLKQYARTEINDLNYAKPPADNDRIRSESLNENKISKYAEIIEKIIIPSALEKGVPLENIVCEDLGTLTNPVTKVMGKLRAKGIGGTSVLQFTSPEPSNPYRMHNIPKENTAAVGNHDTMPTALWAENKDRKQQATHLSYDLIPEEKAYTRRDLFNKLVKDPKELVKAKFAELFAGPAQNVQIFFTDFFGIKKPYNKPGSSDPDNWLLRLGNNFDKFYYKQLAKNEGINLPEVLNMAIEAKGQKFIDSFKSKKAGNFENINKLVDNLKKYTEILKEPEDDLQKVESEDKAV
;
A
#
# COMPACT_ATOMS: atom_id res chain seq x y z
N MET A 1 9.24 2.62 57.27
CA MET A 1 10.63 2.11 57.24
C MET A 1 10.70 1.11 56.09
N LEU A 2 11.01 1.60 54.89
CA LEU A 2 12.28 1.38 54.14
C LEU A 2 12.39 -0.10 53.67
N ASN A 3 12.32 -0.45 52.39
CA ASN A 3 13.20 0.00 51.30
C ASN A 3 12.60 -0.10 49.89
N THR A 4 13.15 0.74 49.02
CA THR A 4 12.83 1.09 47.63
C THR A 4 13.77 0.44 46.60
N SER A 5 13.31 0.25 45.36
CA SER A 5 14.12 0.49 44.12
C SER A 5 13.18 0.65 42.89
N LEU A 6 12.77 1.87 42.52
CA LEU A 6 13.32 2.73 41.46
C LEU A 6 13.28 2.14 40.03
N ALA A 7 12.14 2.32 39.35
CA ALA A 7 12.05 2.42 37.90
C ALA A 7 11.95 3.91 37.52
N GLY A 8 12.89 4.39 36.70
CA GLY A 8 12.95 5.78 36.26
C GLY A 8 11.85 6.09 35.23
N ARG A 9 10.90 6.93 35.63
CA ARG A 9 9.96 7.62 34.74
C ARG A 9 10.66 8.79 34.04
N VAL A 10 10.41 8.95 32.75
CA VAL A 10 10.59 10.22 32.05
C VAL A 10 9.18 10.75 31.76
N GLU A 11 8.73 11.72 32.57
CA GLU A 11 7.47 12.43 32.39
C GLU A 11 7.68 13.62 31.44
N TRP A 12 6.85 13.71 30.38
CA TRP A 12 6.72 14.91 29.56
C TRP A 12 5.62 15.80 30.16
N ASN A 13 5.98 16.95 30.70
CA ASN A 13 5.03 17.94 31.20
C ASN A 13 4.48 18.79 30.05
N ASN A 14 3.19 18.61 29.78
CA ASN A 14 2.35 19.55 29.02
C ASN A 14 1.89 20.67 29.95
N GLN A 15 2.37 21.90 29.74
CA GLN A 15 1.61 23.10 30.15
C GLN A 15 1.73 24.19 29.09
N ALA A 16 0.59 24.45 28.45
CA ALA A 16 0.33 25.66 27.71
C ALA A 16 0.26 26.84 28.70
N ASN A 17 0.93 27.95 28.40
CA ASN A 17 0.56 29.24 28.95
C ASN A 17 0.77 30.34 27.89
N THR A 18 -0.32 31.03 27.61
CA THR A 18 -0.45 32.21 26.78
C THR A 18 0.19 33.43 27.47
N LYS A 19 0.99 34.21 26.74
CA LYS A 19 1.01 35.69 26.79
C LYS A 19 2.00 36.29 25.79
N SER A 20 1.50 37.26 25.03
CA SER A 20 2.22 38.15 24.12
C SER A 20 3.17 39.10 24.84
N ILE A 21 4.37 39.36 24.30
CA ILE A 21 5.03 40.69 24.27
C ILE A 21 5.92 40.80 23.02
N LEU A 22 5.72 41.87 22.25
CA LEU A 22 6.53 42.35 21.13
C LEU A 22 7.77 43.12 21.64
N THR A 23 8.96 42.90 21.05
CA THR A 23 9.92 43.86 20.42
C THR A 23 11.38 43.37 20.43
N PRO A 24 12.25 43.85 19.50
CA PRO A 24 13.34 43.06 18.92
C PRO A 24 14.73 43.45 19.45
N ALA A 25 15.67 42.50 19.46
CA ALA A 25 17.09 42.78 19.63
C ALA A 25 17.89 42.15 18.48
N ALA A 26 18.64 43.01 17.80
CA ALA A 26 19.43 42.73 16.61
C ALA A 26 20.79 42.07 16.92
N THR A 27 21.34 41.47 15.85
CA THR A 27 22.76 41.22 15.54
C THR A 27 23.56 40.20 16.34
N ALA A 28 23.90 39.08 15.68
CA ALA A 28 25.30 38.74 15.38
C ALA A 28 25.37 37.71 14.23
N ASN A 29 25.76 38.20 13.04
CA ASN A 29 26.09 37.38 11.88
C ASN A 29 27.29 36.49 12.17
N LYS A 30 27.10 35.16 12.10
CA LYS A 30 28.16 34.22 11.71
C LYS A 30 27.83 33.72 10.31
N THR A 31 28.43 34.37 9.31
CA THR A 31 28.49 33.88 7.94
C THR A 31 29.25 32.56 7.94
N LEU A 32 28.52 31.44 7.97
CA LEU A 32 29.03 30.16 7.54
C LEU A 32 29.17 30.24 6.01
N ASN A 33 30.40 30.17 5.52
CA ASN A 33 30.71 29.98 4.11
C ASN A 33 30.08 28.66 3.64
N TYR A 34 28.84 28.74 3.14
CA TYR A 34 28.21 27.66 2.40
C TYR A 34 28.75 27.71 0.97
N GLN A 35 29.85 27.02 0.72
CA GLN A 35 30.19 26.61 -0.64
C GLN A 35 29.11 25.60 -1.05
N PRO A 36 28.29 25.85 -2.08
CA PRO A 36 27.41 24.81 -2.60
C PRO A 36 28.33 23.71 -3.14
N GLN A 37 28.42 22.59 -2.44
CA GLN A 37 28.93 21.37 -3.05
C GLN A 37 27.96 21.05 -4.18
N VAL A 38 28.39 21.34 -5.40
CA VAL A 38 27.61 21.09 -6.58
C VAL A 38 27.61 19.58 -6.80
N SER A 39 26.60 18.89 -6.26
CA SER A 39 26.39 17.47 -6.53
C SER A 39 25.52 17.33 -7.77
N PHE A 40 26.10 16.89 -8.87
CA PHE A 40 25.35 16.42 -10.03
C PHE A 40 25.42 14.89 -10.03
N GLY A 41 24.31 14.23 -10.39
CA GLY A 41 24.27 12.78 -10.59
C GLY A 41 23.77 12.54 -12.00
N ARG A 42 24.51 11.80 -12.84
CA ARG A 42 24.09 11.53 -14.22
C ARG A 42 23.18 10.32 -14.33
N ALA A 43 22.25 10.36 -15.28
CA ALA A 43 21.50 9.18 -15.70
C ALA A 43 22.41 8.18 -16.43
N LEU A 44 22.01 6.90 -16.43
CA LEU A 44 22.69 5.85 -17.20
C LEU A 44 22.53 6.09 -18.70
N LYS A 45 23.64 6.05 -19.43
CA LYS A 45 23.68 6.11 -20.90
C LYS A 45 23.03 4.86 -21.47
N LYS A 46 22.50 4.95 -22.70
CA LYS A 46 21.69 3.87 -23.30
C LYS A 46 22.48 2.56 -23.47
N ASP A 47 23.77 2.65 -23.75
CA ASP A 47 24.72 1.55 -23.84
C ASP A 47 25.10 0.96 -22.48
N GLU A 48 24.96 1.72 -21.39
CA GLU A 48 25.21 1.27 -20.01
C GLU A 48 24.01 0.53 -19.39
N GLN A 49 22.78 0.85 -19.82
CA GLN A 49 21.55 0.38 -19.17
C GLN A 49 21.40 -1.15 -19.15
N LYS A 50 21.79 -1.82 -20.24
CA LYS A 50 21.68 -3.28 -20.33
C LYS A 50 22.65 -3.99 -19.37
N ASP A 51 23.93 -3.60 -19.37
CA ASP A 51 24.95 -4.15 -18.47
C ASP A 51 24.63 -3.83 -17.00
N TYR A 52 24.07 -2.64 -16.72
CA TYR A 52 23.55 -2.29 -15.39
C TYR A 52 22.43 -3.23 -14.94
N GLN A 53 21.40 -3.39 -15.78
CA GLN A 53 20.23 -4.20 -15.42
C GLN A 53 20.62 -5.67 -15.21
N GLU A 54 21.45 -6.24 -16.09
CA GLU A 54 21.98 -7.59 -15.93
C GLU A 54 22.76 -7.73 -14.61
N THR A 55 23.60 -6.74 -14.27
CA THR A 55 24.35 -6.70 -13.00
C THR A 55 23.40 -6.74 -11.79
N ILE A 56 22.34 -5.90 -11.78
CA ILE A 56 21.38 -5.87 -10.67
C ILE A 56 20.63 -7.21 -10.55
N LEU A 57 20.13 -7.75 -11.66
CA LEU A 57 19.37 -9.01 -11.66
C LEU A 57 20.23 -10.19 -11.18
N SER A 58 21.49 -10.29 -11.63
CA SER A 58 22.41 -11.33 -11.16
C SER A 58 22.75 -11.18 -9.67
N ALA A 59 22.86 -9.96 -9.14
CA ALA A 59 23.07 -9.73 -7.71
C ALA A 59 21.85 -10.13 -6.87
N LEU A 60 20.64 -9.81 -7.32
CA LEU A 60 19.40 -10.24 -6.69
C LEU A 60 19.27 -11.77 -6.68
N GLU A 61 19.57 -12.43 -7.80
CA GLU A 61 19.57 -13.89 -7.89
C GLU A 61 20.60 -14.51 -6.93
N ALA A 62 21.83 -13.99 -6.90
CA ALA A 62 22.87 -14.45 -5.99
C ALA A 62 22.41 -14.39 -4.53
N LEU A 63 21.74 -13.30 -4.14
CA LEU A 63 21.20 -13.08 -2.81
C LEU A 63 19.88 -13.83 -2.55
N GLY A 64 19.38 -14.61 -3.50
CA GLY A 64 18.17 -15.42 -3.38
C GLY A 64 16.87 -14.60 -3.40
N LYS A 65 16.89 -13.39 -3.98
CA LYS A 65 15.73 -12.51 -4.05
C LYS A 65 14.89 -12.86 -5.27
N LYS A 66 13.64 -13.23 -5.03
CA LYS A 66 12.68 -13.60 -6.07
C LYS A 66 11.83 -12.40 -6.49
N ASN A 67 11.35 -11.64 -5.52
CA ASN A 67 10.47 -10.51 -5.75
C ASN A 67 11.07 -9.25 -5.14
N LEU A 68 11.25 -8.23 -5.97
CA LEU A 68 11.60 -6.87 -5.54
C LEU A 68 10.47 -5.95 -5.98
N ALA A 69 9.74 -5.39 -5.00
CA ALA A 69 8.60 -4.54 -5.25
C ALA A 69 8.85 -3.10 -4.81
N LEU A 70 8.46 -2.15 -5.67
CA LEU A 70 8.31 -0.76 -5.26
C LEU A 70 6.90 -0.62 -4.68
N THR A 71 6.77 -0.10 -3.46
CA THR A 71 5.46 0.19 -2.87
C THR A 71 5.13 1.67 -3.04
N ILE A 72 4.02 1.95 -3.74
CA ILE A 72 3.54 3.31 -4.04
C ILE A 72 2.02 3.30 -4.23
N HIS A 73 1.30 4.22 -3.58
CA HIS A 73 -0.16 4.27 -3.63
C HIS A 73 -0.62 5.03 -4.89
N GLY A 74 -1.85 4.80 -5.35
CA GLY A 74 -2.28 5.24 -6.68
C GLY A 74 -2.20 6.76 -6.92
N THR A 75 -2.61 7.58 -5.96
CA THR A 75 -2.49 9.05 -6.05
C THR A 75 -1.04 9.55 -5.90
N SER A 76 -0.13 8.69 -5.42
CA SER A 76 1.28 9.01 -5.19
C SER A 76 2.15 8.89 -6.45
N PHE A 77 1.61 8.36 -7.55
CA PHE A 77 2.34 8.26 -8.81
C PHE A 77 2.77 9.64 -9.34
N PRO A 78 3.84 9.70 -10.14
CA PRO A 78 4.21 10.93 -10.81
C PRO A 78 3.28 11.18 -12.00
N SER A 79 3.27 12.41 -12.47
CA SER A 79 2.62 12.82 -13.70
C SER A 79 3.64 13.48 -14.64
N ILE A 80 3.35 13.56 -15.93
CA ILE A 80 4.13 14.43 -16.82
C ILE A 80 3.63 15.85 -16.61
N GLU A 81 4.52 16.84 -16.58
CA GLU A 81 4.18 18.22 -16.20
C GLU A 81 2.96 18.80 -16.95
N LYS A 82 2.91 18.59 -18.28
CA LYS A 82 1.82 19.04 -19.16
C LYS A 82 0.57 18.15 -19.10
N GLU A 83 0.64 17.03 -18.41
CA GLU A 83 -0.45 16.05 -18.26
C GLU A 83 -0.94 15.94 -16.81
N ASP A 84 -0.44 16.78 -15.90
CA ASP A 84 -0.68 16.66 -14.47
C ASP A 84 -1.86 17.52 -14.02
N PRO A 85 -3.03 16.94 -13.68
CA PRO A 85 -4.21 17.67 -13.20
C PRO A 85 -4.15 17.99 -11.70
N GLY A 86 -3.03 17.73 -11.03
CA GLY A 86 -2.88 17.88 -9.57
C GLY A 86 -2.95 16.56 -8.80
N VAL A 87 -3.00 15.40 -9.47
CA VAL A 87 -2.95 14.06 -8.86
C VAL A 87 -2.09 13.13 -9.71
N GLY A 88 -1.45 12.16 -9.03
CA GLY A 88 -0.84 11.01 -9.69
C GLY A 88 -1.88 9.99 -10.11
N SER A 89 -1.62 9.25 -11.18
CA SER A 89 -2.42 8.08 -11.54
C SER A 89 -1.53 6.90 -11.93
N PRO A 90 -1.84 5.67 -11.47
CA PRO A 90 -1.14 4.46 -11.88
C PRO A 90 -1.35 4.15 -13.37
N ASN A 91 -2.32 4.77 -14.04
CA ASN A 91 -2.63 4.54 -15.45
C ASN A 91 -2.01 5.59 -16.40
N SER A 92 -1.37 6.63 -15.84
CA SER A 92 -0.83 7.76 -16.61
C SER A 92 0.47 7.45 -17.37
N ASN A 93 0.88 8.34 -18.27
CA ASN A 93 2.22 8.25 -18.87
C ASN A 93 3.35 8.48 -17.84
N GLY A 94 3.09 9.22 -16.77
CA GLY A 94 4.02 9.34 -15.64
C GLY A 94 4.28 7.98 -14.98
N ALA A 95 3.24 7.18 -14.78
CA ALA A 95 3.37 5.80 -14.30
C ALA A 95 4.16 4.91 -15.26
N LYS A 96 3.94 5.02 -16.59
CA LYS A 96 4.74 4.29 -17.59
C LYS A 96 6.23 4.64 -17.50
N LYS A 97 6.56 5.92 -17.26
CA LYS A 97 7.94 6.37 -17.06
C LYS A 97 8.54 5.80 -15.77
N LEU A 98 7.76 5.76 -14.68
CA LEU A 98 8.19 5.14 -13.42
C LEU A 98 8.43 3.63 -13.60
N ILE A 99 7.54 2.92 -14.29
CA ILE A 99 7.68 1.47 -14.58
C ILE A 99 9.02 1.17 -15.28
N LYS A 100 9.39 1.96 -16.29
CA LYS A 100 10.68 1.81 -16.98
C LYS A 100 11.87 2.05 -16.06
N LEU A 101 11.78 3.05 -15.16
CA LEU A 101 12.84 3.34 -14.20
C LEU A 101 13.02 2.19 -13.20
N ILE A 102 11.92 1.62 -12.67
CA ILE A 102 12.02 0.53 -11.70
C ILE A 102 12.43 -0.79 -12.36
N GLU A 103 11.98 -1.06 -13.59
CA GLU A 103 12.41 -2.22 -14.38
C GLU A 103 13.94 -2.19 -14.59
N LEU A 104 14.48 -1.02 -14.97
CA LEU A 104 15.93 -0.82 -15.10
C LEU A 104 16.67 -1.13 -13.79
N ASN A 105 16.03 -0.86 -12.64
CA ASN A 105 16.56 -1.11 -11.30
C ASN A 105 16.23 -2.51 -10.75
N GLY A 106 15.81 -3.45 -11.61
CA GLY A 106 15.60 -4.86 -11.25
C GLY A 106 14.33 -5.14 -10.45
N PHE A 107 13.44 -4.16 -10.29
CA PHE A 107 12.10 -4.42 -9.74
C PHE A 107 11.30 -5.28 -10.72
N ASN A 108 10.52 -6.21 -10.18
CA ASN A 108 9.61 -7.06 -10.96
C ASN A 108 8.16 -6.99 -10.45
N ASN A 109 7.92 -6.21 -9.40
CA ASN A 109 6.61 -5.99 -8.81
C ASN A 109 6.38 -4.51 -8.46
N LEU A 110 5.12 -4.11 -8.44
CA LEU A 110 4.65 -2.79 -8.03
C LEU A 110 3.49 -3.00 -7.05
N GLN A 111 3.74 -2.77 -5.76
CA GLN A 111 2.67 -2.84 -4.76
C GLN A 111 1.93 -1.52 -4.69
N LEU A 112 0.63 -1.58 -4.97
CA LEU A 112 -0.30 -0.47 -4.84
C LEU A 112 -0.87 -0.43 -3.41
N GLY A 113 -1.41 0.71 -3.01
CA GLY A 113 -2.35 0.77 -1.89
C GLY A 113 -3.73 0.25 -2.28
N PRO A 114 -4.72 0.30 -1.37
CA PRO A 114 -6.10 -0.02 -1.71
C PRO A 114 -6.58 0.82 -2.91
N GLU A 115 -7.21 0.15 -3.88
CA GLU A 115 -7.53 0.76 -5.18
C GLU A 115 -8.97 1.32 -5.27
N GLY A 116 -9.69 1.29 -4.15
CA GLY A 116 -11.09 1.61 -4.07
C GLY A 116 -11.41 3.09 -4.28
N LYS A 117 -12.67 3.40 -4.59
CA LYS A 117 -13.20 4.78 -4.54
C LYS A 117 -13.13 5.32 -3.11
N THR A 118 -12.47 6.47 -2.96
CA THR A 118 -12.39 7.28 -1.74
C THR A 118 -13.49 8.34 -1.70
N LYS A 119 -13.60 9.07 -0.58
CA LYS A 119 -14.54 10.19 -0.41
C LYS A 119 -13.88 11.52 -0.72
N ASN A 120 -14.66 12.55 -1.04
CA ASN A 120 -14.12 13.90 -1.27
C ASN A 120 -13.46 14.53 -0.02
N THR A 121 -13.87 14.10 1.17
CA THR A 121 -13.45 14.62 2.48
C THR A 121 -12.41 13.74 3.18
N ASP A 122 -12.12 12.56 2.63
CA ASP A 122 -11.17 11.60 3.20
C ASP A 122 -10.31 11.00 2.09
N ALA A 123 -9.01 11.33 2.11
CA ALA A 123 -8.02 10.84 1.16
C ALA A 123 -7.45 9.47 1.55
N SER A 124 -7.82 8.91 2.71
CA SER A 124 -7.34 7.62 3.15
C SER A 124 -7.77 6.51 2.18
N PRO A 125 -6.84 5.74 1.59
CA PRO A 125 -7.21 4.61 0.76
C PRO A 125 -7.80 3.46 1.61
N TYR A 126 -7.55 3.42 2.92
CA TYR A 126 -8.05 2.36 3.80
C TYR A 126 -9.55 2.49 4.14
N THR A 127 -10.19 3.61 3.78
CA THR A 127 -11.66 3.80 3.88
C THR A 127 -12.36 3.65 2.53
N SER A 128 -11.62 3.22 1.50
CA SER A 128 -12.12 3.10 0.14
C SER A 128 -12.97 1.85 -0.10
N THR A 129 -13.79 1.88 -1.15
CA THR A 129 -14.70 0.78 -1.52
C THR A 129 -13.97 -0.52 -1.88
N ALA A 130 -14.59 -1.66 -1.61
CA ALA A 130 -14.02 -2.98 -1.91
C ALA A 130 -14.09 -3.37 -3.40
N PHE A 131 -15.04 -2.84 -4.16
CA PHE A 131 -15.29 -3.23 -5.55
C PHE A 131 -15.03 -2.10 -6.55
N SER A 132 -15.62 -0.93 -6.30
CA SER A 132 -15.48 0.23 -7.16
C SER A 132 -14.06 0.76 -7.16
N MET A 133 -13.54 1.08 -8.34
CA MET A 133 -12.21 1.67 -8.52
C MET A 133 -12.23 3.16 -8.23
N ASN A 134 -11.09 3.69 -7.79
CA ASN A 134 -10.91 5.11 -7.57
C ASN A 134 -10.97 5.91 -8.89
N PRO A 135 -11.94 6.83 -9.07
CA PRO A 135 -12.01 7.67 -10.26
C PRO A 135 -10.74 8.51 -10.46
N LEU A 136 -10.02 8.87 -9.38
CA LEU A 136 -8.76 9.62 -9.47
C LEU A 136 -7.65 8.86 -10.19
N PHE A 137 -7.80 7.55 -10.42
CA PHE A 137 -6.85 6.76 -11.19
C PHE A 137 -7.13 6.80 -12.70
N ILE A 138 -8.20 7.48 -13.14
CA ILE A 138 -8.43 7.72 -14.56
C ILE A 138 -7.45 8.80 -15.05
N ASP A 139 -6.67 8.47 -16.07
CA ASP A 139 -5.94 9.44 -16.88
C ASP A 139 -6.94 10.13 -17.82
N ILE A 140 -7.47 11.27 -17.37
CA ILE A 140 -8.44 12.05 -18.15
C ILE A 140 -7.84 12.64 -19.43
N SER A 141 -6.50 12.72 -19.55
CA SER A 141 -5.87 13.17 -20.80
C SER A 141 -6.16 12.20 -21.95
N GLU A 142 -6.27 10.89 -21.68
CA GLU A 142 -6.61 9.90 -22.71
C GLU A 142 -7.99 10.15 -23.32
N LEU A 143 -8.93 10.69 -22.54
CA LEU A 143 -10.30 10.94 -22.99
C LEU A 143 -10.39 12.06 -24.04
N THR A 144 -9.34 12.88 -24.17
CA THR A 144 -9.22 13.92 -25.20
C THR A 144 -8.74 13.35 -26.55
N LYS A 145 -8.21 12.12 -26.56
CA LYS A 145 -7.54 11.52 -27.72
C LYS A 145 -8.54 10.81 -28.67
N PRO A 146 -8.20 10.66 -29.96
CA PRO A 146 -9.05 9.98 -30.95
C PRO A 146 -9.41 8.53 -30.58
N GLU A 147 -8.54 7.84 -29.85
CA GLU A 147 -8.77 6.47 -29.34
C GLU A 147 -9.97 6.37 -28.38
N TRP A 148 -10.33 7.46 -27.72
CA TRP A 148 -11.55 7.60 -26.93
C TRP A 148 -12.64 8.39 -27.68
N SER A 149 -12.52 8.54 -29.00
CA SER A 149 -13.36 9.39 -29.84
C SER A 149 -13.37 10.86 -29.38
N SER A 150 -12.33 11.32 -28.68
CA SER A 150 -12.25 12.68 -28.09
C SER A 150 -13.54 13.08 -27.37
N ILE A 151 -13.94 12.25 -26.41
CA ILE A 151 -15.15 12.48 -25.61
C ILE A 151 -14.94 13.57 -24.56
N LEU A 152 -13.72 13.86 -24.13
CA LEU A 152 -13.42 15.05 -23.31
C LEU A 152 -12.86 16.16 -24.19
N ASP A 153 -13.35 17.39 -24.05
CA ASP A 153 -12.75 18.53 -24.73
C ASP A 153 -11.34 18.80 -24.17
N LYS A 154 -10.39 19.03 -25.07
CA LYS A 154 -9.02 19.34 -24.70
C LYS A 154 -8.94 20.64 -23.90
N SER A 155 -9.79 21.62 -24.19
CA SER A 155 -9.83 22.88 -23.43
C SER A 155 -10.21 22.66 -21.97
N THR A 156 -11.14 21.76 -21.68
CA THR A 156 -11.50 21.37 -20.31
C THR A 156 -10.30 20.73 -19.59
N PHE A 157 -9.60 19.81 -20.25
CA PHE A 157 -8.40 19.21 -19.68
C PHE A 157 -7.28 20.24 -19.43
N ASP A 158 -6.98 21.07 -20.42
CA ASP A 158 -5.94 22.10 -20.33
C ASP A 158 -6.28 23.09 -19.21
N ASP A 159 -7.55 23.46 -19.03
CA ASP A 159 -8.02 24.31 -17.94
C ASP A 159 -7.74 23.70 -16.55
N ILE A 160 -7.96 22.39 -16.39
CA ILE A 160 -7.68 21.69 -15.13
C ILE A 160 -6.17 21.69 -14.85
N VAL A 161 -5.35 21.38 -15.86
CA VAL A 161 -3.88 21.38 -15.70
C VAL A 161 -3.37 22.79 -15.38
N ASN A 162 -3.90 23.82 -16.02
CA ASN A 162 -3.46 25.21 -15.86
C ASN A 162 -3.90 25.85 -14.54
N LYS A 163 -5.07 25.45 -14.00
CA LYS A 163 -5.65 26.03 -12.77
C LYS A 163 -5.28 25.27 -11.49
N LYS A 164 -4.57 24.14 -11.60
CA LYS A 164 -4.19 23.34 -10.43
C LYS A 164 -3.38 24.15 -9.39
N PRO A 165 -3.59 23.91 -8.09
CA PRO A 165 -2.72 24.48 -7.06
C PRO A 165 -1.26 24.08 -7.25
N LYS A 166 -0.34 25.05 -7.11
CA LYS A 166 1.10 24.81 -7.18
C LYS A 166 1.59 24.17 -5.88
N ASN A 167 1.52 22.84 -5.83
CA ASN A 167 1.89 22.03 -4.65
C ASN A 167 3.21 21.27 -4.84
N GLU A 168 3.97 21.57 -5.89
CA GLU A 168 5.21 20.88 -6.24
C GLU A 168 6.43 21.57 -5.62
N ASP A 169 7.29 20.77 -5.00
CA ASP A 169 8.57 21.22 -4.45
C ASP A 169 9.70 20.43 -5.13
N LEU A 170 10.19 20.99 -6.24
CA LEU A 170 11.22 20.39 -7.10
C LEU A 170 12.53 20.10 -6.35
N ASN A 171 12.80 20.80 -5.24
CA ASN A 171 13.99 20.55 -4.42
C ASN A 171 13.90 19.26 -3.60
N THR A 172 12.68 18.80 -3.34
CA THR A 172 12.42 17.57 -2.57
C THR A 172 11.91 16.42 -3.43
N GLY A 173 11.81 16.61 -4.75
CA GLY A 173 11.36 15.57 -5.69
C GLY A 173 9.94 15.07 -5.42
N SER A 174 9.18 15.82 -4.65
CA SER A 174 7.86 15.43 -4.16
C SER A 174 6.86 16.55 -4.38
N SER A 175 5.61 16.16 -4.55
CA SER A 175 4.46 17.06 -4.61
C SER A 175 3.42 16.58 -3.60
N LYS A 176 2.40 17.40 -3.39
CA LYS A 176 1.15 16.95 -2.77
C LYS A 176 0.03 16.83 -3.80
N THR A 177 -0.80 15.82 -3.64
CA THR A 177 -2.07 15.68 -4.36
C THR A 177 -2.99 16.85 -3.98
N ALA A 178 -3.48 17.58 -4.97
CA ALA A 178 -4.46 18.65 -4.80
C ALA A 178 -5.86 18.06 -4.62
N TYR A 179 -6.07 17.29 -3.55
CA TYR A 179 -7.16 16.31 -3.43
C TYR A 179 -8.56 16.89 -3.63
N ALA A 180 -8.95 17.93 -2.90
CA ALA A 180 -10.26 18.55 -3.05
C ALA A 180 -10.45 19.16 -4.45
N TYR A 181 -9.42 19.82 -4.98
CA TYR A 181 -9.42 20.41 -6.32
C TYR A 181 -9.64 19.35 -7.40
N VAL A 182 -8.84 18.28 -7.38
CA VAL A 182 -8.88 17.27 -8.44
C VAL A 182 -10.13 16.40 -8.35
N TYR A 183 -10.64 16.12 -7.14
CA TYR A 183 -11.87 15.34 -6.97
C TYR A 183 -13.05 16.02 -7.67
N GLU A 184 -13.24 17.32 -7.46
CA GLU A 184 -14.30 18.10 -8.12
C GLU A 184 -14.08 18.24 -9.63
N ASN A 185 -12.88 18.64 -10.05
CA ASN A 185 -12.59 18.92 -11.46
C ASN A 185 -12.63 17.64 -12.32
N GLN A 186 -12.17 16.51 -11.80
CA GLN A 186 -12.25 15.23 -12.48
C GLN A 186 -13.69 14.72 -12.59
N GLU A 187 -14.52 14.94 -11.56
CA GLU A 187 -15.95 14.64 -11.64
C GLU A 187 -16.63 15.46 -12.76
N ASN A 188 -16.29 16.75 -12.89
CA ASN A 188 -16.81 17.62 -13.93
C ASN A 188 -16.33 17.19 -15.33
N ALA A 189 -15.05 16.84 -15.48
CA ALA A 189 -14.52 16.30 -16.74
C ALA A 189 -15.23 14.99 -17.14
N LEU A 190 -15.50 14.09 -16.20
CA LEU A 190 -16.19 12.83 -16.46
C LEU A 190 -17.67 13.03 -16.82
N LYS A 191 -18.35 14.02 -16.23
CA LYS A 191 -19.70 14.44 -16.64
C LYS A 191 -19.72 14.91 -18.09
N GLU A 192 -18.76 15.74 -18.49
CA GLU A 192 -18.61 16.18 -19.87
C GLU A 192 -18.33 15.01 -20.81
N ALA A 193 -17.36 14.15 -20.45
CA ALA A 193 -16.99 12.98 -21.22
C ALA A 193 -18.20 12.05 -21.47
N TYR A 194 -19.00 11.80 -20.43
CA TYR A 194 -20.20 10.98 -20.56
C TYR A 194 -21.29 11.66 -21.41
N LYS A 195 -21.49 12.97 -21.27
CA LYS A 195 -22.42 13.74 -22.12
C LYS A 195 -22.03 13.61 -23.59
N ASN A 196 -20.76 13.83 -23.90
CA ASN A 196 -20.25 13.73 -25.27
C ASN A 196 -20.29 12.29 -25.79
N PHE A 197 -20.01 11.30 -24.94
CA PHE A 197 -20.20 9.88 -25.26
C PHE A 197 -21.65 9.60 -25.69
N LYS A 198 -22.66 10.03 -24.89
CA LYS A 198 -24.09 9.85 -25.21
C LYS A 198 -24.50 10.50 -26.53
N GLU A 199 -23.92 11.65 -26.88
CA GLU A 199 -24.21 12.30 -28.17
C GLU A 199 -23.54 11.57 -29.33
N LYS A 200 -22.26 11.18 -29.17
CA LYS A 200 -21.48 10.54 -30.24
C LYS A 200 -21.97 9.13 -30.57
N ILE A 201 -22.51 8.36 -29.61
CA ILE A 201 -23.07 7.03 -29.88
C ILE A 201 -24.30 7.05 -30.81
N LYS A 202 -24.91 8.22 -31.05
CA LYS A 202 -26.01 8.37 -32.01
C LYS A 202 -25.52 8.29 -33.47
N ASP A 203 -24.23 8.54 -33.70
CA ASP A 203 -23.60 8.32 -35.00
C ASP A 203 -23.15 6.86 -35.11
N GLU A 204 -23.96 6.05 -35.80
CA GLU A 204 -23.69 4.63 -36.04
C GLU A 204 -22.43 4.40 -36.91
N ASN A 205 -21.97 5.41 -37.66
CA ASN A 205 -20.78 5.30 -38.51
C ASN A 205 -19.48 5.52 -37.72
N ASN A 206 -19.54 6.07 -36.51
CA ASN A 206 -18.37 6.26 -35.66
C ASN A 206 -17.96 4.93 -35.00
N THR A 207 -17.17 4.13 -35.71
CA THR A 207 -16.79 2.78 -35.28
C THR A 207 -16.08 2.75 -33.92
N ILE A 208 -15.31 3.79 -33.58
CA ILE A 208 -14.60 3.90 -32.30
C ILE A 208 -15.60 4.04 -31.15
N ILE A 209 -16.54 4.99 -31.21
CA ILE A 209 -17.51 5.19 -30.12
C ILE A 209 -18.45 3.99 -29.98
N GLN A 210 -18.81 3.32 -31.09
CA GLN A 210 -19.62 2.10 -31.04
C GLN A 210 -18.85 0.95 -30.35
N SER A 211 -17.54 0.82 -30.60
CA SER A 211 -16.70 -0.14 -29.89
C SER A 211 -16.67 0.13 -28.38
N ILE A 212 -16.50 1.39 -27.99
CA ILE A 212 -16.53 1.82 -26.57
C ILE A 212 -17.89 1.49 -25.96
N ASN A 213 -19.00 1.78 -26.65
CA ASN A 213 -20.35 1.46 -26.19
C ASN A 213 -20.57 -0.04 -26.00
N ASN A 214 -20.09 -0.88 -26.92
CA ASN A 214 -20.17 -2.33 -26.79
C ASN A 214 -19.42 -2.84 -25.57
N LYS A 215 -18.19 -2.35 -25.35
CA LYS A 215 -17.41 -2.67 -24.14
C LYS A 215 -18.09 -2.19 -22.86
N PHE A 216 -18.66 -0.98 -22.88
CA PHE A 216 -19.40 -0.46 -21.73
C PHE A 216 -20.64 -1.31 -21.40
N ASN A 217 -21.38 -1.77 -22.40
CA ASN A 217 -22.53 -2.66 -22.20
C ASN A 217 -22.10 -4.04 -21.67
N ALA A 218 -20.99 -4.61 -22.17
CA ALA A 218 -20.42 -5.84 -21.63
C ALA A 218 -19.99 -5.66 -20.16
N PHE A 219 -19.27 -4.57 -19.85
CA PHE A 219 -18.85 -4.23 -18.49
C PHE A 219 -20.04 -4.17 -17.52
N LYS A 220 -21.15 -3.53 -17.92
CA LYS A 220 -22.37 -3.47 -17.10
C LYS A 220 -22.95 -4.85 -16.79
N VAL A 221 -22.93 -5.76 -17.76
CA VAL A 221 -23.45 -7.13 -17.58
C VAL A 221 -22.53 -7.93 -16.66
N GLU A 222 -21.22 -7.90 -16.91
CA GLU A 222 -20.20 -8.63 -16.14
C GLU A 222 -20.13 -8.19 -14.68
N ASN A 223 -20.33 -6.89 -14.42
CA ASN A 223 -20.14 -6.30 -13.10
C ASN A 223 -21.45 -6.01 -12.36
N LYS A 224 -22.59 -6.44 -12.90
CA LYS A 224 -23.93 -6.12 -12.38
C LYS A 224 -24.10 -6.34 -10.88
N SER A 225 -23.48 -7.39 -10.33
CA SER A 225 -23.65 -7.82 -8.93
C SER A 225 -23.26 -6.76 -7.90
N TRP A 226 -22.21 -5.97 -8.18
CA TRP A 226 -21.77 -4.88 -7.31
C TRP A 226 -22.14 -3.50 -7.89
N LEU A 227 -22.08 -3.37 -9.22
CA LEU A 227 -22.17 -2.08 -9.91
C LEU A 227 -23.53 -1.42 -9.76
N ASP A 228 -24.63 -2.18 -9.79
CA ASP A 228 -25.99 -1.63 -9.67
C ASP A 228 -26.25 -1.04 -8.27
N GLY A 229 -25.78 -1.72 -7.22
CA GLY A 229 -25.89 -1.24 -5.85
C GLY A 229 -25.11 0.05 -5.63
N ASP A 230 -23.88 0.08 -6.13
CA ASP A 230 -23.03 1.25 -6.03
C ASP A 230 -23.59 2.43 -6.83
N ALA A 231 -24.16 2.21 -8.02
CA ALA A 231 -24.80 3.26 -8.80
C ALA A 231 -26.00 3.87 -8.05
N LEU A 232 -26.83 3.05 -7.40
CA LEU A 232 -27.95 3.54 -6.58
C LEU A 232 -27.49 4.29 -5.34
N TYR A 233 -26.33 3.95 -4.78
CA TYR A 233 -25.73 4.73 -3.70
C TYR A 233 -25.39 6.15 -4.15
N GLU A 234 -24.89 6.35 -5.37
CA GLU A 234 -24.66 7.71 -5.92
C GLU A 234 -25.96 8.50 -6.03
N ALA A 235 -27.01 7.87 -6.55
CA ALA A 235 -28.33 8.51 -6.69
C ALA A 235 -28.85 9.02 -5.35
N LEU A 236 -28.77 8.19 -4.31
CA LEU A 236 -29.19 8.56 -2.96
C LEU A 236 -28.25 9.56 -2.30
N SER A 237 -26.94 9.46 -2.55
CA SER A 237 -25.98 10.45 -2.04
C SER A 237 -26.27 11.84 -2.60
N LYS A 238 -26.65 11.91 -3.88
CA LYS A 238 -27.11 13.15 -4.53
C LYS A 238 -28.44 13.63 -3.98
N GLU A 239 -29.43 12.75 -3.81
CA GLU A 239 -30.75 13.11 -3.28
C GLU A 239 -30.67 13.71 -1.87
N HIS A 240 -29.81 13.14 -1.03
CA HIS A 240 -29.66 13.55 0.37
C HIS A 240 -28.54 14.57 0.58
N ASN A 241 -27.80 14.93 -0.47
CA ASN A 241 -26.57 15.73 -0.41
C ASN A 241 -25.61 15.25 0.70
N ASN A 242 -25.47 13.92 0.82
CA ASN A 242 -24.70 13.27 1.88
C ASN A 242 -24.30 11.86 1.45
N ASP A 243 -23.00 11.55 1.46
CA ASP A 243 -22.44 10.25 1.08
C ASP A 243 -22.23 9.29 2.27
N TYR A 244 -22.89 9.57 3.40
CA TYR A 244 -22.90 8.74 4.59
C TYR A 244 -24.33 8.28 4.90
N PHE A 245 -24.68 7.09 4.39
CA PHE A 245 -26.03 6.55 4.47
C PHE A 245 -26.69 6.53 5.87
N PRO A 246 -25.98 6.38 7.01
CA PRO A 246 -26.62 6.41 8.31
C PRO A 246 -27.32 7.75 8.61
N ASN A 247 -26.92 8.84 7.95
CA ASN A 247 -27.49 10.17 8.09
C ASN A 247 -28.67 10.44 7.14
N TRP A 248 -29.01 9.54 6.21
CA TRP A 248 -30.15 9.75 5.31
C TRP A 248 -31.47 9.77 6.10
N PRO A 249 -32.41 10.69 5.87
CA PRO A 249 -33.64 10.77 6.68
C PRO A 249 -34.63 9.62 6.42
N SER A 250 -34.58 8.99 5.24
CA SER A 250 -35.52 7.95 4.82
C SER A 250 -35.11 6.56 5.33
N GLU A 251 -35.98 5.92 6.10
CA GLU A 251 -35.75 4.55 6.61
C GLU A 251 -35.70 3.50 5.49
N ILE A 252 -36.48 3.70 4.43
CA ILE A 252 -36.42 2.84 3.23
C ILE A 252 -35.06 3.01 2.56
N ASP A 253 -34.54 4.23 2.43
CA ASP A 253 -33.27 4.47 1.75
C ASP A 253 -32.10 3.90 2.56
N LYS A 254 -32.09 4.04 3.90
CA LYS A 254 -31.08 3.41 4.78
C LYS A 254 -31.02 1.90 4.69
N ASN A 255 -32.13 1.25 4.32
CA ASN A 255 -32.31 -0.19 4.38
C ASN A 255 -32.79 -0.78 3.05
N LEU A 256 -32.58 -0.08 1.93
CA LEU A 256 -33.19 -0.43 0.64
C LEU A 256 -32.93 -1.89 0.27
N PHE A 257 -31.65 -2.30 0.28
CA PHE A 257 -31.24 -3.67 -0.05
C PHE A 257 -31.62 -4.70 1.01
N VAL A 258 -31.68 -4.30 2.28
CA VAL A 258 -32.20 -5.17 3.34
C VAL A 258 -33.66 -5.50 3.06
N HIS A 259 -34.49 -4.49 2.76
CA HIS A 259 -35.93 -4.64 2.53
C HIS A 259 -36.27 -5.36 1.23
N LEU A 260 -35.44 -5.24 0.17
CA LEU A 260 -35.61 -6.01 -1.07
C LEU A 260 -35.54 -7.53 -0.83
N ASN A 261 -34.83 -7.95 0.20
CA ASN A 261 -34.59 -9.35 0.54
C ASN A 261 -35.54 -9.91 1.62
N ILE A 262 -36.49 -9.11 2.17
CA ILE A 262 -37.46 -9.57 3.17
C ILE A 262 -38.66 -10.26 2.48
N PRO A 263 -38.97 -11.54 2.75
CA PRO A 263 -40.14 -12.21 2.16
C PRO A 263 -41.48 -11.63 2.65
N GLY A 264 -42.44 -11.46 1.73
CA GLY A 264 -43.87 -11.29 2.05
C GLY A 264 -44.32 -9.98 2.71
N ASP A 265 -43.50 -8.93 2.70
CA ASP A 265 -43.73 -7.68 3.46
C ASP A 265 -44.07 -6.49 2.54
N ALA A 266 -44.93 -5.58 3.02
CA ALA A 266 -45.16 -4.25 2.44
C ALA A 266 -43.85 -3.46 2.28
N LYS A 267 -42.86 -3.68 3.14
CA LYS A 267 -41.52 -3.08 3.03
C LYS A 267 -40.78 -3.50 1.77
N LYS A 268 -40.93 -4.74 1.31
CA LYS A 268 -40.30 -5.21 0.06
C LYS A 268 -40.88 -4.49 -1.15
N GLU A 269 -42.19 -4.32 -1.18
CA GLU A 269 -42.85 -3.60 -2.28
C GLU A 269 -42.50 -2.11 -2.26
N ALA A 270 -42.48 -1.49 -1.08
CA ALA A 270 -42.01 -0.11 -0.93
C ALA A 270 -40.55 0.05 -1.41
N ALA A 271 -39.66 -0.89 -1.07
CA ALA A 271 -38.27 -0.88 -1.53
C ALA A 271 -38.14 -1.09 -3.05
N LYS A 272 -38.96 -1.96 -3.66
CA LYS A 272 -38.98 -2.12 -5.13
C LYS A 272 -39.45 -0.87 -5.84
N ASN A 273 -40.54 -0.26 -5.36
CA ASN A 273 -41.07 0.98 -5.92
C ASN A 273 -40.04 2.10 -5.78
N ARG A 274 -39.41 2.21 -4.61
CA ARG A 274 -38.35 3.18 -4.36
C ARG A 274 -37.13 2.95 -5.27
N LYS A 275 -36.70 1.71 -5.46
CA LYS A 275 -35.62 1.37 -6.40
C LYS A 275 -35.96 1.79 -7.83
N SER A 276 -37.17 1.46 -8.31
CA SER A 276 -37.64 1.84 -9.65
C SER A 276 -37.71 3.37 -9.83
N GLU A 277 -38.18 4.08 -8.81
CA GLU A 277 -38.19 5.54 -8.78
C GLU A 277 -36.78 6.11 -8.92
N LEU A 278 -35.82 5.60 -8.14
CA LEU A 278 -34.41 6.02 -8.19
C LEU A 278 -33.79 5.75 -9.56
N GLU A 279 -34.01 4.56 -10.13
CA GLU A 279 -33.52 4.19 -11.46
C GLU A 279 -34.11 5.08 -12.59
N GLY A 280 -35.33 5.57 -12.42
CA GLY A 280 -35.95 6.53 -13.34
C GLY A 280 -35.45 7.96 -13.13
N LYS A 281 -35.57 8.49 -11.91
CA LYS A 281 -35.24 9.87 -11.54
C LYS A 281 -33.76 10.20 -11.70
N TYR A 282 -32.88 9.24 -11.38
CA TYR A 282 -31.43 9.41 -11.40
C TYR A 282 -30.75 8.53 -12.47
N LYS A 283 -31.44 8.26 -13.58
CA LYS A 283 -30.92 7.43 -14.67
C LYS A 283 -29.57 7.92 -15.20
N ASP A 284 -29.43 9.23 -15.38
CA ASP A 284 -28.20 9.81 -15.94
C ASP A 284 -27.04 9.73 -14.94
N GLU A 285 -27.29 9.92 -13.64
CA GLU A 285 -26.30 9.80 -12.58
C GLU A 285 -25.84 8.36 -12.37
N THR A 286 -26.78 7.41 -12.35
CA THR A 286 -26.46 5.99 -12.22
C THR A 286 -25.67 5.49 -13.42
N GLU A 287 -26.03 5.87 -14.65
CA GLU A 287 -25.27 5.47 -15.84
C GLU A 287 -23.93 6.22 -15.95
N LEU A 288 -23.82 7.49 -15.52
CA LEU A 288 -22.53 8.19 -15.42
C LEU A 288 -21.58 7.47 -14.47
N TYR A 289 -22.08 7.01 -13.31
CA TYR A 289 -21.27 6.25 -12.38
C TYR A 289 -20.75 4.96 -13.01
N LYS A 290 -21.64 4.21 -13.68
CA LYS A 290 -21.29 3.00 -14.41
C LYS A 290 -20.25 3.26 -15.49
N PHE A 291 -20.42 4.34 -16.25
CA PHE A 291 -19.47 4.75 -17.28
C PHE A 291 -18.10 5.10 -16.68
N THR A 292 -18.07 5.82 -15.57
CA THR A 292 -16.84 6.16 -14.86
C THR A 292 -16.08 4.90 -14.41
N GLN A 293 -16.79 3.93 -13.83
CA GLN A 293 -16.18 2.65 -13.43
C GLN A 293 -15.66 1.84 -14.62
N PHE A 294 -16.39 1.86 -15.76
CA PHE A 294 -15.91 1.26 -17.01
C PHE A 294 -14.62 1.90 -17.51
N VAL A 295 -14.54 3.23 -17.53
CA VAL A 295 -13.32 3.95 -17.97
C VAL A 295 -12.13 3.59 -17.08
N ALA A 296 -12.31 3.56 -15.76
CA ALA A 296 -11.26 3.15 -14.82
C ALA A 296 -10.80 1.70 -15.06
N ASP A 297 -11.73 0.77 -15.29
CA ASP A 297 -11.43 -0.64 -15.55
C ASP A 297 -10.67 -0.82 -16.87
N GLU A 298 -11.09 -0.15 -17.94
CA GLU A 298 -10.45 -0.24 -19.26
C GLU A 298 -9.01 0.30 -19.21
N GLN A 299 -8.79 1.45 -18.56
CA GLN A 299 -7.45 2.00 -18.39
C GLN A 299 -6.55 1.12 -17.50
N LYS A 300 -7.09 0.52 -16.43
CA LYS A 300 -6.35 -0.45 -15.61
C LYS A 300 -5.96 -1.70 -16.42
N ASN A 301 -6.85 -2.22 -17.25
CA ASN A 301 -6.56 -3.37 -18.10
C ASN A 301 -5.47 -3.02 -19.14
N LYS A 302 -5.51 -1.82 -19.72
CA LYS A 302 -4.45 -1.28 -20.61
C LYS A 302 -3.10 -1.20 -19.87
N MET A 303 -3.08 -0.66 -18.66
CA MET A 303 -1.87 -0.55 -17.84
C MET A 303 -1.33 -1.92 -17.43
N LYS A 304 -2.20 -2.88 -17.07
CA LYS A 304 -1.82 -4.27 -16.79
C LYS A 304 -1.10 -4.91 -17.99
N GLY A 305 -1.58 -4.66 -19.21
CA GLY A 305 -0.90 -5.09 -20.43
C GLY A 305 0.48 -4.45 -20.63
N PHE A 306 0.60 -3.15 -20.39
CA PHE A 306 1.88 -2.43 -20.45
C PHE A 306 2.88 -2.95 -19.41
N SER A 307 2.49 -3.10 -18.15
CA SER A 307 3.35 -3.61 -17.08
C SER A 307 3.85 -5.02 -17.38
N ALA A 308 3.01 -5.88 -17.97
CA ALA A 308 3.41 -7.23 -18.38
C ALA A 308 4.52 -7.24 -19.45
N GLN A 309 4.51 -6.27 -20.37
CA GLN A 309 5.59 -6.11 -21.38
C GLN A 309 6.93 -5.70 -20.74
N HIS A 310 6.89 -5.12 -19.55
CA HIS A 310 8.04 -4.67 -18.77
C HIS A 310 8.37 -5.61 -17.59
N ASN A 311 7.85 -6.85 -17.61
CA ASN A 311 8.00 -7.83 -16.52
C ASN A 311 7.61 -7.32 -15.12
N ILE A 312 6.77 -6.29 -15.03
CA ILE A 312 6.23 -5.74 -13.79
C ILE A 312 4.84 -6.32 -13.54
N LYS A 313 4.64 -6.91 -12.35
CA LYS A 313 3.33 -7.35 -11.89
C LYS A 313 2.81 -6.42 -10.79
N THR A 314 1.52 -6.13 -10.78
CA THR A 314 0.92 -5.31 -9.71
C THR A 314 0.46 -6.19 -8.55
N ILE A 315 0.76 -5.75 -7.33
CA ILE A 315 0.28 -6.34 -6.07
C ILE A 315 -0.75 -5.37 -5.49
N SER A 316 -1.96 -5.84 -5.20
CA SER A 316 -3.00 -5.03 -4.53
C SER A 316 -2.74 -4.94 -3.04
N ASP A 317 -3.37 -3.99 -2.35
CA ASP A 317 -3.49 -3.98 -0.89
C ASP A 317 -4.98 -4.11 -0.50
N ALA A 318 -5.32 -5.13 0.28
CA ALA A 318 -6.67 -5.45 0.71
C ALA A 318 -6.90 -4.93 2.13
N GLN A 319 -7.60 -3.81 2.25
CA GLN A 319 -7.92 -3.15 3.51
C GLN A 319 -8.72 -4.06 4.47
N VAL A 320 -8.57 -3.86 5.79
CA VAL A 320 -9.23 -4.68 6.81
C VAL A 320 -10.78 -4.68 6.71
N GLY A 321 -11.36 -3.54 6.36
CA GLY A 321 -12.81 -3.30 6.40
C GLY A 321 -13.48 -3.17 5.03
N PHE A 322 -14.72 -2.69 5.08
CA PHE A 322 -15.56 -2.33 3.94
C PHE A 322 -15.99 -0.87 4.07
N ALA A 323 -16.14 -0.15 2.96
CA ALA A 323 -16.60 1.23 2.99
C ALA A 323 -18.11 1.33 3.27
N ASP A 324 -18.59 2.52 3.64
CA ASP A 324 -20.02 2.76 3.92
C ASP A 324 -20.95 2.33 2.79
N ARG A 325 -20.49 2.47 1.54
CA ARG A 325 -21.21 2.01 0.35
C ARG A 325 -21.34 0.49 0.30
N ASP A 326 -20.22 -0.21 0.47
CA ASP A 326 -20.22 -1.67 0.48
C ASP A 326 -21.11 -2.19 1.62
N ILE A 327 -21.05 -1.53 2.79
CA ILE A 327 -21.86 -1.83 3.97
C ILE A 327 -23.34 -1.60 3.68
N TRP A 328 -23.71 -0.49 3.03
CA TRP A 328 -25.12 -0.19 2.75
C TRP A 328 -25.77 -1.26 1.86
N VAL A 329 -25.10 -1.70 0.80
CA VAL A 329 -25.59 -2.76 -0.09
C VAL A 329 -25.70 -4.10 0.65
N ASN A 330 -24.78 -4.36 1.57
CA ASN A 330 -24.61 -5.66 2.23
C ASN A 330 -24.93 -5.65 3.73
N LYS A 331 -25.75 -4.71 4.20
CA LYS A 331 -25.91 -4.38 5.63
C LYS A 331 -26.27 -5.59 6.51
N ASN A 332 -27.06 -6.51 5.97
CA ASN A 332 -27.50 -7.73 6.66
C ASN A 332 -26.39 -8.80 6.84
N LEU A 333 -25.20 -8.59 6.27
CA LEU A 333 -24.06 -9.51 6.35
C LEU A 333 -23.11 -9.20 7.51
N PHE A 334 -23.36 -8.12 8.24
CA PHE A 334 -22.51 -7.65 9.34
C PHE A 334 -23.19 -7.82 10.70
N LEU A 335 -22.40 -7.99 11.76
CA LEU A 335 -22.89 -7.99 13.13
C LEU A 335 -23.35 -6.58 13.53
N PRO A 336 -24.56 -6.42 14.09
CA PRO A 336 -25.03 -5.13 14.58
C PRO A 336 -24.21 -4.70 15.81
N ASP A 337 -23.97 -3.40 15.94
CA ASP A 337 -23.32 -2.74 17.08
C ASP A 337 -21.87 -3.17 17.39
N TRP A 338 -21.24 -3.98 16.53
CA TRP A 338 -19.86 -4.42 16.70
C TRP A 338 -18.95 -3.81 15.63
N LYS A 339 -17.79 -3.32 16.07
CA LYS A 339 -16.79 -2.68 15.23
C LYS A 339 -15.43 -3.37 15.37
N LEU A 340 -14.65 -3.38 14.29
CA LEU A 340 -13.27 -3.78 14.24
C LEU A 340 -12.37 -2.69 14.83
N GLY A 341 -11.35 -3.09 15.57
CA GLY A 341 -10.34 -2.19 16.11
C GLY A 341 -9.05 -2.90 16.49
N CYS A 342 -8.21 -2.20 17.23
CA CYS A 342 -6.99 -2.73 17.83
C CYS A 342 -7.08 -2.64 19.37
N PRO A 343 -6.60 -3.65 20.12
CA PRO A 343 -6.40 -3.49 21.56
C PRO A 343 -5.39 -2.37 21.86
N PRO A 344 -5.26 -1.94 23.13
CA PRO A 344 -4.18 -1.06 23.53
C PRO A 344 -2.81 -1.56 23.05
N ASP A 345 -2.05 -0.68 22.41
CA ASP A 345 -0.76 -0.99 21.78
C ASP A 345 0.25 0.15 21.95
N TYR A 346 1.39 0.04 21.26
CA TYR A 346 2.47 1.05 21.29
C TYR A 346 2.01 2.44 20.81
N PHE A 347 1.01 2.51 19.92
CA PHE A 347 0.52 3.75 19.35
C PHE A 347 -0.58 4.39 20.19
N SER A 348 -1.42 3.57 20.85
CA SER A 348 -2.55 4.03 21.65
C SER A 348 -2.80 3.17 22.89
N ASN A 349 -2.69 3.78 24.06
CA ASN A 349 -3.08 3.16 25.34
C ASN A 349 -4.59 2.89 25.45
N GLU A 350 -5.42 3.54 24.63
CA GLU A 350 -6.87 3.36 24.59
C GLU A 350 -7.32 2.34 23.53
N GLY A 351 -6.36 1.76 22.79
CA GLY A 351 -6.62 1.00 21.58
C GLY A 351 -7.01 1.90 20.41
N GLN A 352 -7.35 1.29 19.28
CA GLN A 352 -7.68 2.02 18.05
C GLN A 352 -9.09 1.67 17.57
N SER A 353 -9.89 2.70 17.29
CA SER A 353 -11.26 2.59 16.79
C SER A 353 -11.24 2.80 15.28
N TRP A 354 -11.24 1.71 14.52
CA TRP A 354 -11.27 1.80 13.05
C TRP A 354 -12.68 2.01 12.49
N GLY A 355 -13.73 1.73 13.27
CA GLY A 355 -15.11 2.06 12.91
C GLY A 355 -15.75 1.16 11.85
N PHE A 356 -15.01 0.19 11.31
CA PHE A 356 -15.53 -0.79 10.35
C PHE A 356 -16.40 -1.85 11.04
N PRO A 357 -17.54 -2.25 10.46
CA PRO A 357 -18.36 -3.32 11.02
C PRO A 357 -17.69 -4.69 10.89
N VAL A 358 -18.11 -5.63 11.73
CA VAL A 358 -17.61 -7.01 11.73
C VAL A 358 -18.51 -7.87 10.85
N LEU A 359 -17.94 -8.63 9.90
CA LEU A 359 -18.73 -9.62 9.14
C LEU A 359 -19.32 -10.66 10.10
N ASN A 360 -20.58 -11.04 9.89
CA ASN A 360 -21.23 -12.04 10.72
C ASN A 360 -20.64 -13.44 10.45
N PRO A 361 -19.97 -14.08 11.44
CA PRO A 361 -19.35 -15.40 11.24
C PRO A 361 -20.33 -16.48 10.79
N ASP A 362 -21.57 -16.43 11.27
CA ASP A 362 -22.62 -17.41 10.94
C ASP A 362 -23.06 -17.34 9.46
N LEU A 363 -22.73 -16.24 8.77
CA LEU A 363 -23.08 -16.03 7.36
C LEU A 363 -21.92 -16.29 6.42
N ILE A 364 -20.74 -16.66 6.93
CA ILE A 364 -19.56 -16.96 6.11
C ILE A 364 -19.70 -18.34 5.46
N PHE A 365 -20.02 -19.36 6.25
CA PHE A 365 -20.23 -20.73 5.78
C PHE A 365 -21.61 -21.24 6.20
N ASN A 366 -22.28 -21.96 5.30
CA ASN A 366 -23.53 -22.66 5.60
C ASN A 366 -23.24 -23.92 6.44
N GLN A 367 -24.29 -24.56 6.97
CA GLN A 367 -24.15 -25.79 7.76
C GLN A 367 -23.50 -26.96 6.99
N ASP A 368 -23.63 -26.98 5.66
CA ASP A 368 -23.00 -27.96 4.77
C ASP A 368 -21.58 -27.55 4.33
N GLU A 369 -20.99 -26.55 4.99
CA GLU A 369 -19.68 -25.94 4.71
C GLU A 369 -19.55 -25.21 3.36
N THR A 370 -20.63 -25.09 2.58
CA THR A 370 -20.62 -24.23 1.39
C THR A 370 -20.60 -22.75 1.76
N LEU A 371 -20.24 -21.87 0.82
CA LEU A 371 -20.19 -20.42 1.11
C LEU A 371 -21.58 -19.85 1.38
N GLY A 372 -21.73 -19.27 2.57
CA GLY A 372 -22.85 -18.40 2.92
C GLY A 372 -22.74 -17.04 2.21
N PRO A 373 -23.72 -16.14 2.39
CA PRO A 373 -23.75 -14.86 1.68
C PRO A 373 -22.57 -13.95 2.05
N ALA A 374 -22.10 -13.93 3.30
CA ALA A 374 -20.90 -13.17 3.68
C ALA A 374 -19.62 -13.80 3.10
N GLY A 375 -19.56 -15.14 3.03
CA GLY A 375 -18.46 -15.86 2.39
C GLY A 375 -18.37 -15.56 0.89
N LYS A 376 -19.51 -15.46 0.21
CA LYS A 376 -19.58 -15.05 -1.21
C LYS A 376 -19.13 -13.61 -1.42
N LEU A 377 -19.47 -12.68 -0.52
CA LEU A 377 -18.98 -11.30 -0.58
C LEU A 377 -17.45 -11.26 -0.51
N LEU A 378 -16.85 -12.00 0.44
CA LEU A 378 -15.39 -12.13 0.56
C LEU A 378 -14.77 -12.78 -0.69
N LYS A 379 -15.36 -13.86 -1.20
CA LYS A 379 -14.87 -14.52 -2.42
C LYS A 379 -14.86 -13.53 -3.60
N ASN A 380 -15.97 -12.82 -3.83
CA ASN A 380 -16.07 -11.86 -4.93
C ASN A 380 -15.03 -10.74 -4.80
N ARG A 381 -14.75 -10.28 -3.58
CA ARG A 381 -13.71 -9.28 -3.31
C ARG A 381 -12.33 -9.78 -3.71
N PHE A 382 -11.94 -10.98 -3.26
CA PHE A 382 -10.62 -11.55 -3.55
C PHE A 382 -10.49 -12.00 -5.01
N ASP A 383 -11.54 -12.56 -5.63
CA ASP A 383 -11.57 -12.89 -7.05
C ASP A 383 -11.25 -11.65 -7.91
N ARG A 384 -11.88 -10.51 -7.59
CA ARG A 384 -11.64 -9.24 -8.29
C ARG A 384 -10.22 -8.73 -8.07
N ILE A 385 -9.72 -8.79 -6.83
CA ILE A 385 -8.34 -8.38 -6.51
C ILE A 385 -7.34 -9.18 -7.35
N PHE A 386 -7.43 -10.51 -7.35
CA PHE A 386 -6.50 -11.38 -8.07
C PHE A 386 -6.62 -11.26 -9.59
N GLU A 387 -7.82 -11.05 -10.11
CA GLU A 387 -8.04 -10.82 -11.54
C GLU A 387 -7.33 -9.55 -12.04
N LYS A 388 -7.39 -8.48 -11.24
CA LYS A 388 -6.80 -7.18 -11.58
C LYS A 388 -5.32 -7.07 -11.25
N ASN A 389 -4.80 -7.90 -10.34
CA ASN A 389 -3.44 -7.80 -9.81
C ASN A 389 -2.71 -9.15 -9.87
N PRO A 390 -2.06 -9.48 -11.01
CA PRO A 390 -1.40 -10.78 -11.21
C PRO A 390 -0.13 -10.96 -10.36
N GLY A 391 0.36 -9.89 -9.72
CA GLY A 391 1.44 -9.94 -8.74
C GLY A 391 0.99 -10.41 -7.37
N GLY A 392 -0.32 -10.47 -7.11
CA GLY A 392 -0.92 -10.96 -5.87
C GLY A 392 -1.53 -9.86 -5.00
N VAL A 393 -1.52 -10.08 -3.69
CA VAL A 393 -2.20 -9.22 -2.72
C VAL A 393 -1.42 -9.15 -1.41
N ARG A 394 -1.30 -7.94 -0.86
CA ARG A 394 -1.07 -7.71 0.56
C ARG A 394 -2.42 -7.70 1.26
N ILE A 395 -2.60 -8.57 2.24
CA ILE A 395 -3.76 -8.58 3.13
C ILE A 395 -3.39 -7.74 4.34
N ASP A 396 -4.03 -6.59 4.45
CA ASP A 396 -3.89 -5.71 5.60
C ASP A 396 -4.49 -6.38 6.83
N HIS A 397 -3.77 -6.32 7.94
CA HIS A 397 -4.17 -6.84 9.23
C HIS A 397 -4.74 -8.27 9.17
N ILE A 398 -3.91 -9.26 8.79
CA ILE A 398 -4.34 -10.67 8.65
C ILE A 398 -4.98 -11.21 9.92
N ILE A 399 -4.58 -10.66 11.07
CA ILE A 399 -5.16 -10.91 12.39
C ILE A 399 -6.68 -10.71 12.38
N GLY A 400 -7.20 -9.76 11.60
CA GLY A 400 -8.62 -9.48 11.44
C GLY A 400 -9.42 -10.60 10.74
N LEU A 401 -8.76 -11.45 9.94
CA LEU A 401 -9.37 -12.64 9.31
C LEU A 401 -9.18 -13.91 10.13
N ILE A 402 -8.27 -13.90 11.11
CA ILE A 402 -7.97 -15.04 11.96
C ILE A 402 -8.73 -14.93 13.28
N ASP A 403 -8.49 -13.86 14.03
CA ASP A 403 -9.06 -13.61 15.37
C ASP A 403 -9.16 -12.09 15.63
N PRO A 404 -10.14 -11.40 15.03
CA PRO A 404 -10.23 -9.94 15.09
C PRO A 404 -10.47 -9.45 16.52
N TRP A 405 -9.88 -8.29 16.84
CA TRP A 405 -10.25 -7.53 18.03
C TRP A 405 -11.46 -6.65 17.71
N ILE A 406 -12.52 -6.80 18.50
CA ILE A 406 -13.79 -6.13 18.27
C ILE A 406 -14.30 -5.44 19.53
N TYR A 407 -15.03 -4.35 19.36
CA TYR A 407 -15.63 -3.57 20.44
C TYR A 407 -17.07 -3.20 20.10
N GLN A 408 -17.87 -2.89 21.12
CA GLN A 408 -19.22 -2.36 20.91
C GLN A 408 -19.13 -0.89 20.51
N ASP A 409 -19.93 -0.47 19.53
CA ASP A 409 -19.86 0.87 18.91
C ASP A 409 -19.99 2.02 19.92
N ASN A 410 -20.64 1.78 21.07
CA ASN A 410 -20.80 2.73 22.16
C ASN A 410 -19.71 2.63 23.26
N GLN A 411 -18.61 1.91 23.02
CA GLN A 411 -17.52 1.67 23.97
C GLN A 411 -16.15 1.99 23.38
N SER A 412 -15.17 2.24 24.25
CA SER A 412 -13.77 2.38 23.84
C SER A 412 -13.19 1.02 23.41
N PRO A 413 -12.33 0.97 22.37
CA PRO A 413 -11.63 -0.24 21.93
C PRO A 413 -10.87 -0.98 23.02
N LYS A 414 -10.41 -0.29 24.07
CA LYS A 414 -9.78 -0.94 25.24
C LYS A 414 -10.66 -1.96 25.96
N ASN A 415 -11.98 -1.81 25.85
CA ASN A 415 -12.97 -2.72 26.44
C ASN A 415 -13.41 -3.81 25.46
N GLY A 416 -12.73 -3.93 24.31
CA GLY A 416 -13.01 -4.96 23.32
C GLY A 416 -12.61 -6.36 23.76
N ALA A 417 -12.80 -7.30 22.84
CA ALA A 417 -12.46 -8.70 23.01
C ALA A 417 -12.08 -9.32 21.66
N ARG A 418 -11.45 -10.49 21.69
CA ARG A 418 -11.16 -11.29 20.50
C ARG A 418 -12.40 -12.08 20.09
N LEU A 419 -12.82 -11.98 18.83
CA LEU A 419 -14.06 -12.60 18.36
C LEU A 419 -14.07 -14.12 18.55
N HIS A 420 -12.96 -14.79 18.25
CA HIS A 420 -12.88 -16.25 18.29
C HIS A 420 -12.18 -16.78 19.56
N SER A 421 -11.43 -15.94 20.27
CA SER A 421 -10.69 -16.30 21.48
C SER A 421 -11.31 -15.79 22.80
N SER A 422 -12.62 -15.57 22.87
CA SER A 422 -13.31 -15.10 24.09
C SER A 422 -14.54 -15.95 24.48
N PRO A 423 -14.34 -17.24 24.84
CA PRO A 423 -15.42 -18.15 25.23
C PRO A 423 -16.13 -17.78 26.53
N GLU A 424 -15.51 -16.95 27.36
CA GLU A 424 -16.08 -16.40 28.58
C GLU A 424 -17.06 -15.23 28.33
N HIS A 425 -17.02 -14.64 27.13
CA HIS A 425 -17.78 -13.43 26.86
C HIS A 425 -19.24 -13.75 26.47
N ASN A 426 -20.21 -13.23 27.22
CA ASN A 426 -21.63 -13.58 27.11
C ASN A 426 -22.22 -13.47 25.69
N LYS A 427 -21.81 -12.46 24.91
CA LYS A 427 -22.29 -12.26 23.53
C LYS A 427 -21.43 -12.93 22.45
N LEU A 428 -20.17 -13.25 22.76
CA LEU A 428 -19.20 -13.73 21.76
C LEU A 428 -18.88 -15.22 21.89
N LYS A 429 -19.25 -15.86 23.00
CA LYS A 429 -19.05 -17.30 23.23
C LYS A 429 -19.59 -18.20 22.11
N GLN A 430 -20.63 -17.76 21.40
CA GLN A 430 -21.19 -18.48 20.24
C GLN A 430 -20.25 -18.52 19.03
N TYR A 431 -19.34 -17.54 18.91
CA TYR A 431 -18.35 -17.43 17.85
C TYR A 431 -16.96 -17.95 18.27
N ALA A 432 -16.81 -18.37 19.53
CA ALA A 432 -15.54 -18.80 20.07
C ALA A 432 -15.09 -20.14 19.45
N ARG A 433 -13.80 -20.22 19.11
CA ARG A 433 -13.13 -21.43 18.60
C ARG A 433 -12.29 -22.13 19.68
N THR A 434 -12.33 -21.60 20.89
CA THR A 434 -11.68 -22.11 22.11
C THR A 434 -12.71 -22.37 23.20
N GLU A 435 -12.35 -23.16 24.21
CA GLU A 435 -13.14 -23.37 25.42
C GLU A 435 -12.54 -22.62 26.63
N ILE A 436 -13.32 -22.51 27.71
CA ILE A 436 -12.89 -21.86 28.97
C ILE A 436 -11.53 -22.39 29.48
N ASN A 437 -11.27 -23.69 29.31
CA ASN A 437 -10.05 -24.33 29.80
C ASN A 437 -8.81 -24.03 28.95
N ASP A 438 -8.97 -23.49 27.74
CA ASP A 438 -7.87 -23.05 26.89
C ASP A 438 -7.25 -21.73 27.37
N LEU A 439 -7.96 -21.00 28.23
CA LEU A 439 -7.58 -19.66 28.64
C LEU A 439 -6.47 -19.68 29.70
N ASN A 440 -5.53 -18.75 29.56
CA ASN A 440 -4.62 -18.34 30.62
C ASN A 440 -5.20 -17.13 31.34
N TYR A 441 -5.87 -17.37 32.47
CA TYR A 441 -6.50 -16.31 33.27
C TYR A 441 -5.50 -15.34 33.92
N ALA A 442 -4.22 -15.71 34.01
CA ALA A 442 -3.17 -14.80 34.48
C ALA A 442 -2.83 -13.71 33.44
N LYS A 443 -3.33 -13.83 32.21
CA LYS A 443 -3.08 -12.93 31.10
C LYS A 443 -4.35 -12.16 30.74
N PRO A 444 -4.28 -10.84 30.51
CA PRO A 444 -5.45 -10.06 30.11
C PRO A 444 -5.95 -10.48 28.71
N PRO A 445 -7.20 -10.14 28.33
CA PRO A 445 -7.78 -10.55 27.04
C PRO A 445 -6.97 -10.16 25.79
N ALA A 446 -6.24 -9.04 25.86
CA ALA A 446 -5.43 -8.54 24.76
C ALA A 446 -4.03 -9.20 24.65
N ASP A 447 -3.61 -10.01 25.63
CA ASP A 447 -2.26 -10.59 25.69
C ASP A 447 -2.08 -11.72 24.66
N ASN A 448 -0.87 -11.83 24.09
CA ASN A 448 -0.54 -12.85 23.10
C ASN A 448 -0.72 -14.28 23.63
N ASP A 449 -0.49 -14.48 24.94
CA ASP A 449 -0.57 -15.76 25.64
C ASP A 449 -1.94 -16.00 26.30
N ARG A 450 -2.96 -15.18 26.00
CA ARG A 450 -4.31 -15.35 26.54
C ARG A 450 -4.87 -16.75 26.27
N ILE A 451 -4.63 -17.27 25.06
CA ILE A 451 -4.88 -18.67 24.72
C ILE A 451 -3.60 -19.46 24.93
N ARG A 452 -3.67 -20.54 25.71
CA ARG A 452 -2.52 -21.43 25.95
C ARG A 452 -2.07 -22.10 24.65
N SER A 453 -0.80 -21.98 24.28
CA SER A 453 -0.31 -22.55 23.02
C SER A 453 -0.51 -24.07 22.94
N GLU A 454 -0.44 -24.79 24.06
CA GLU A 454 -0.61 -26.24 24.13
C GLU A 454 -2.07 -26.70 23.92
N SER A 455 -3.03 -25.78 24.04
CA SER A 455 -4.46 -26.06 23.81
C SER A 455 -4.86 -26.08 22.33
N LEU A 456 -4.00 -25.55 21.45
CA LEU A 456 -4.27 -25.35 20.02
C LEU A 456 -3.83 -26.58 19.21
N ASN A 457 -4.75 -27.54 19.05
CA ASN A 457 -4.59 -28.66 18.12
C ASN A 457 -4.87 -28.26 16.66
N GLU A 458 -4.55 -29.14 15.72
CA GLU A 458 -4.69 -28.88 14.27
C GLU A 458 -6.13 -28.53 13.85
N ASN A 459 -7.14 -29.11 14.50
CA ASN A 459 -8.54 -28.79 14.20
C ASN A 459 -8.87 -27.34 14.58
N LYS A 460 -8.50 -26.91 15.79
CA LYS A 460 -8.66 -25.51 16.23
C LYS A 460 -7.91 -24.55 15.30
N ILE A 461 -6.66 -24.86 14.96
CA ILE A 461 -5.84 -24.06 14.03
C ILE A 461 -6.49 -23.98 12.65
N SER A 462 -7.11 -25.06 12.16
CA SER A 462 -7.81 -25.05 10.87
C SER A 462 -9.08 -24.19 10.90
N LYS A 463 -9.81 -24.15 12.03
CA LYS A 463 -10.93 -23.20 12.22
C LYS A 463 -10.45 -21.76 12.22
N TYR A 464 -9.42 -21.45 13.03
CA TYR A 464 -8.37 -20.45 12.77
C TYR A 464 -8.33 -19.90 11.33
N ALA A 465 -7.89 -20.77 10.43
CA ALA A 465 -7.47 -20.41 9.09
C ALA A 465 -8.61 -20.49 8.04
N GLU A 466 -9.85 -20.78 8.42
CA GLU A 466 -10.88 -21.22 7.48
C GLU A 466 -11.20 -20.22 6.36
N ILE A 467 -11.24 -18.92 6.65
CA ILE A 467 -11.46 -17.87 5.64
C ILE A 467 -10.33 -17.90 4.62
N ILE A 468 -9.09 -18.06 5.08
CA ILE A 468 -7.90 -18.04 4.23
C ILE A 468 -7.83 -19.33 3.42
N GLU A 469 -8.01 -20.49 4.05
CA GLU A 469 -7.90 -21.80 3.40
C GLU A 469 -9.08 -22.12 2.46
N LYS A 470 -10.30 -21.68 2.79
CA LYS A 470 -11.51 -22.02 2.01
C LYS A 470 -11.99 -20.91 1.07
N ILE A 471 -11.51 -19.67 1.20
CA ILE A 471 -11.92 -18.55 0.33
C ILE A 471 -10.72 -17.98 -0.41
N ILE A 472 -9.71 -17.47 0.30
CA ILE A 472 -8.63 -16.68 -0.30
C ILE A 472 -7.71 -17.55 -1.16
N ILE A 473 -7.23 -18.67 -0.61
CA ILE A 473 -6.35 -19.60 -1.33
C ILE A 473 -7.02 -20.14 -2.60
N PRO A 474 -8.27 -20.66 -2.56
CA PRO A 474 -8.97 -21.07 -3.77
C PRO A 474 -9.12 -19.94 -4.79
N SER A 475 -9.49 -18.73 -4.36
CA SER A 475 -9.62 -17.57 -5.25
C SER A 475 -8.29 -17.23 -5.94
N ALA A 476 -7.16 -17.26 -5.22
CA ALA A 476 -5.84 -17.05 -5.81
C ALA A 476 -5.51 -18.10 -6.88
N LEU A 477 -5.69 -19.38 -6.54
CA LEU A 477 -5.39 -20.50 -7.45
C LEU A 477 -6.30 -20.49 -8.69
N GLU A 478 -7.59 -20.22 -8.54
CA GLU A 478 -8.56 -20.08 -9.64
C GLU A 478 -8.16 -18.96 -10.62
N LYS A 479 -7.53 -17.89 -10.13
CA LYS A 479 -7.05 -16.76 -10.94
C LYS A 479 -5.60 -16.90 -11.38
N GLY A 480 -4.94 -18.04 -11.10
CA GLY A 480 -3.56 -18.31 -11.48
C GLY A 480 -2.51 -17.49 -10.72
N VAL A 481 -2.86 -16.99 -9.53
CA VAL A 481 -1.94 -16.27 -8.64
C VAL A 481 -1.25 -17.28 -7.71
N PRO A 482 0.09 -17.38 -7.73
CA PRO A 482 0.84 -18.25 -6.82
C PRO A 482 0.63 -17.88 -5.35
N LEU A 483 0.69 -18.86 -4.44
CA LEU A 483 0.44 -18.62 -3.03
C LEU A 483 1.53 -17.76 -2.38
N GLU A 484 2.77 -17.86 -2.86
CA GLU A 484 3.89 -17.02 -2.41
C GLU A 484 3.71 -15.53 -2.71
N ASN A 485 2.72 -15.18 -3.53
CA ASN A 485 2.36 -13.80 -3.86
C ASN A 485 1.26 -13.24 -2.96
N ILE A 486 0.81 -14.01 -1.97
CA ILE A 486 -0.05 -13.52 -0.88
C ILE A 486 0.86 -13.10 0.26
N VAL A 487 0.79 -11.82 0.62
CA VAL A 487 1.54 -11.21 1.72
C VAL A 487 0.57 -10.92 2.85
N CYS A 488 0.77 -11.51 4.02
CA CYS A 488 -0.05 -11.26 5.19
C CYS A 488 0.62 -10.22 6.08
N GLU A 489 0.00 -9.06 6.29
CA GLU A 489 0.49 -8.14 7.32
C GLU A 489 0.11 -8.68 8.71
N ASP A 490 1.14 -9.11 9.43
CA ASP A 490 1.10 -9.78 10.73
C ASP A 490 1.87 -8.99 11.80
N LEU A 491 1.73 -7.66 11.81
CA LEU A 491 2.35 -6.79 12.81
C LEU A 491 1.41 -6.58 14.01
N GLY A 492 1.98 -6.20 15.15
CA GLY A 492 1.25 -5.93 16.38
C GLY A 492 1.06 -7.17 17.27
N THR A 493 -0.15 -7.36 17.78
CA THR A 493 -0.48 -8.38 18.81
C THR A 493 -0.73 -9.74 18.17
N LEU A 494 0.33 -10.55 18.07
CA LEU A 494 0.32 -11.91 17.55
C LEU A 494 -0.05 -12.92 18.64
N THR A 495 -1.36 -13.18 18.79
CA THR A 495 -1.84 -14.22 19.72
C THR A 495 -1.36 -15.61 19.29
N ASN A 496 -1.37 -16.56 20.23
CA ASN A 496 -1.02 -17.95 19.92
C ASN A 496 -1.81 -18.54 18.73
N PRO A 497 -3.15 -18.34 18.60
CA PRO A 497 -3.89 -18.73 17.40
C PRO A 497 -3.32 -18.15 16.10
N VAL A 498 -3.05 -16.83 16.07
CA VAL A 498 -2.48 -16.15 14.90
C VAL A 498 -1.12 -16.70 14.55
N THR A 499 -0.23 -16.87 15.54
CA THR A 499 1.12 -17.40 15.34
C THR A 499 1.09 -18.81 14.75
N LYS A 500 0.18 -19.68 15.23
CA LYS A 500 0.01 -21.04 14.70
C LYS A 500 -0.52 -21.04 13.27
N VAL A 501 -1.52 -20.20 12.97
CA VAL A 501 -2.05 -20.05 11.60
C VAL A 501 -0.96 -19.53 10.66
N MET A 502 -0.20 -18.49 11.04
CA MET A 502 0.91 -17.99 10.23
C MET A 502 2.01 -19.03 10.03
N GLY A 503 2.26 -19.90 11.01
CA GLY A 503 3.13 -21.07 10.84
C GLY A 503 2.62 -22.04 9.76
N LYS A 504 1.32 -22.36 9.80
CA LYS A 504 0.65 -23.21 8.81
C LYS A 504 0.65 -22.60 7.41
N LEU A 505 0.40 -21.30 7.29
CA LEU A 505 0.41 -20.56 6.02
C LEU A 505 1.82 -20.50 5.41
N ARG A 506 2.86 -20.26 6.23
CA ARG A 506 4.26 -20.29 5.77
C ARG A 506 4.66 -21.65 5.23
N ALA A 507 4.18 -22.75 5.81
CA ALA A 507 4.41 -24.09 5.27
C ALA A 507 3.83 -24.29 3.84
N LYS A 508 2.85 -23.46 3.44
CA LYS A 508 2.30 -23.42 2.08
C LYS A 508 2.94 -22.35 1.18
N GLY A 509 3.94 -21.61 1.69
CA GLY A 509 4.62 -20.52 0.98
C GLY A 509 4.03 -19.13 1.20
N ILE A 510 2.95 -18.98 1.97
CA ILE A 510 2.31 -17.68 2.25
C ILE A 510 3.04 -17.02 3.43
N GLY A 511 3.67 -15.88 3.17
CA GLY A 511 4.54 -15.18 4.11
C GLY A 511 3.83 -14.08 4.91
N GLY A 512 4.41 -13.77 6.08
CA GLY A 512 4.10 -12.56 6.83
C GLY A 512 4.83 -11.33 6.28
N THR A 513 4.87 -10.27 7.08
CA THR A 513 5.65 -9.05 6.83
C THR A 513 6.76 -8.87 7.85
N SER A 514 7.84 -8.18 7.48
CA SER A 514 8.94 -7.90 8.39
C SER A 514 9.48 -6.50 8.15
N VAL A 515 9.38 -5.63 9.16
CA VAL A 515 9.75 -4.21 9.07
C VAL A 515 11.00 -3.96 9.90
N LEU A 516 12.13 -3.78 9.23
CA LEU A 516 13.45 -3.75 9.88
C LEU A 516 13.65 -2.50 10.76
N GLN A 517 12.88 -1.41 10.59
CA GLN A 517 12.89 -0.28 11.51
C GLN A 517 12.47 -0.66 12.96
N PHE A 518 11.78 -1.79 13.15
CA PHE A 518 11.38 -2.31 14.46
C PHE A 518 12.43 -3.21 15.13
N THR A 519 13.59 -3.38 14.49
CA THR A 519 14.69 -4.21 15.01
C THR A 519 15.28 -3.63 16.29
N SER A 520 15.43 -4.48 17.31
CA SER A 520 16.24 -4.20 18.50
C SER A 520 17.58 -4.97 18.45
N PRO A 521 18.58 -4.58 19.28
CA PRO A 521 19.88 -5.27 19.30
C PRO A 521 19.83 -6.72 19.81
N GLU A 522 18.72 -7.12 20.43
CA GLU A 522 18.55 -8.47 20.97
C GLU A 522 18.65 -9.52 19.86
N PRO A 523 19.52 -10.56 20.00
CA PRO A 523 19.69 -11.59 18.98
C PRO A 523 18.41 -12.35 18.64
N SER A 524 17.46 -12.44 19.59
CA SER A 524 16.17 -13.11 19.42
C SER A 524 15.08 -12.25 18.80
N ASN A 525 15.33 -10.95 18.55
CA ASN A 525 14.33 -10.06 17.97
C ASN A 525 13.88 -10.58 16.59
N PRO A 526 12.56 -10.70 16.32
CA PRO A 526 12.05 -11.33 15.10
C PRO A 526 12.36 -10.54 13.82
N TYR A 527 12.69 -9.25 13.93
CA TYR A 527 13.03 -8.40 12.80
C TYR A 527 14.53 -8.38 12.46
N ARG A 528 15.38 -9.07 13.24
CA ARG A 528 16.79 -9.29 12.88
C ARG A 528 16.88 -10.14 11.62
N MET A 529 17.80 -9.78 10.71
CA MET A 529 17.87 -10.43 9.39
C MET A 529 17.98 -11.96 9.45
N HIS A 530 18.62 -12.53 10.47
CA HIS A 530 18.76 -13.99 10.62
C HIS A 530 17.48 -14.70 11.08
N ASN A 531 16.54 -13.98 11.69
CA ASN A 531 15.31 -14.53 12.26
C ASN A 531 14.11 -14.38 11.33
N ILE A 532 14.22 -13.53 10.29
CA ILE A 532 13.15 -13.32 9.31
C ILE A 532 12.95 -14.62 8.50
N PRO A 533 11.73 -15.16 8.42
CA PRO A 533 11.43 -16.31 7.55
C PRO A 533 11.66 -15.98 6.08
N LYS A 534 12.12 -16.95 5.28
CA LYS A 534 12.39 -16.72 3.85
C LYS A 534 11.13 -16.38 3.04
N GLU A 535 9.96 -16.87 3.48
CA GLU A 535 8.65 -16.63 2.87
C GLU A 535 8.15 -15.20 3.13
N ASN A 536 8.58 -14.57 4.23
CA ASN A 536 8.12 -13.24 4.60
C ASN A 536 8.54 -12.20 3.56
N THR A 537 7.72 -11.17 3.46
CA THR A 537 8.05 -9.96 2.72
C THR A 537 8.70 -8.95 3.67
N ALA A 538 9.96 -8.62 3.39
CA ALA A 538 10.75 -7.74 4.23
C ALA A 538 10.86 -6.33 3.61
N ALA A 539 10.85 -5.30 4.46
CA ALA A 539 11.07 -3.91 4.08
C ALA A 539 11.84 -3.19 5.19
N VAL A 540 12.56 -2.12 4.88
CA VAL A 540 13.13 -1.27 5.94
C VAL A 540 12.01 -0.53 6.67
N GLY A 541 11.23 0.23 5.93
CA GLY A 541 9.99 0.88 6.37
C GLY A 541 8.84 0.66 5.37
N ASN A 542 7.66 1.16 5.70
CA ASN A 542 6.45 1.13 4.90
C ASN A 542 5.72 2.49 4.95
N HIS A 543 4.47 2.53 4.47
CA HIS A 543 3.65 3.73 4.37
C HIS A 543 3.27 4.36 5.73
N ASP A 544 3.29 3.58 6.82
CA ASP A 544 2.97 4.00 8.19
C ASP A 544 4.20 4.36 9.04
N THR A 545 5.39 4.00 8.57
CA THR A 545 6.64 4.36 9.23
C THR A 545 7.20 5.69 8.73
N MET A 546 8.08 6.30 9.52
CA MET A 546 8.89 7.42 9.01
C MET A 546 9.76 6.95 7.84
N PRO A 547 9.97 7.77 6.80
CA PRO A 547 10.96 7.49 5.76
C PRO A 547 12.30 7.17 6.41
N THR A 548 12.98 6.13 5.92
CA THR A 548 14.17 5.56 6.55
C THR A 548 15.29 6.58 6.75
N ALA A 549 15.43 7.53 5.82
CA ALA A 549 16.38 8.63 5.95
C ALA A 549 16.06 9.56 7.15
N LEU A 550 14.79 9.92 7.35
CA LEU A 550 14.35 10.71 8.49
C LEU A 550 14.41 9.90 9.80
N TRP A 551 14.05 8.61 9.74
CA TRP A 551 14.19 7.70 10.88
C TRP A 551 15.65 7.61 11.35
N ALA A 552 16.62 7.45 10.44
CA ALA A 552 18.03 7.33 10.79
C ALA A 552 18.61 8.62 11.43
N GLU A 553 18.11 9.79 11.04
CA GLU A 553 18.47 11.07 11.64
C GLU A 553 17.99 11.18 13.10
N ASN A 554 16.80 10.66 13.40
CA ASN A 554 16.12 10.79 14.69
C ASN A 554 16.31 9.60 15.64
N LYS A 555 16.80 8.45 15.15
CA LYS A 555 16.99 7.23 15.94
C LYS A 555 18.28 7.29 16.76
N ASP A 556 18.29 6.60 17.90
CA ASP A 556 19.54 6.20 18.56
C ASP A 556 20.29 5.19 17.67
N ARG A 557 21.23 5.72 16.87
CA ARG A 557 22.01 4.93 15.91
C ARG A 557 22.94 3.94 16.59
N LYS A 558 23.33 4.14 17.85
CA LYS A 558 24.24 3.24 18.57
C LYS A 558 23.63 1.84 18.68
N GLN A 559 22.34 1.75 18.98
CA GLN A 559 21.63 0.47 19.07
C GLN A 559 21.64 -0.29 17.74
N GLN A 560 21.40 0.42 16.63
CA GLN A 560 21.42 -0.20 15.31
C GLN A 560 22.85 -0.59 14.89
N ALA A 561 23.81 0.30 15.10
CA ALA A 561 25.22 0.05 14.79
C ALA A 561 25.79 -1.17 15.50
N THR A 562 25.37 -1.42 16.75
CA THR A 562 25.83 -2.58 17.53
C THR A 562 25.57 -3.88 16.78
N HIS A 563 24.35 -4.16 16.33
CA HIS A 563 24.09 -5.42 15.65
C HIS A 563 24.52 -5.41 14.18
N LEU A 564 24.29 -4.32 13.46
CA LEU A 564 24.65 -4.21 12.03
C LEU A 564 26.16 -4.40 11.80
N SER A 565 27.00 -3.94 12.72
CA SER A 565 28.44 -4.16 12.61
C SER A 565 28.85 -5.63 12.70
N TYR A 566 28.05 -6.49 13.33
CA TYR A 566 28.28 -7.93 13.38
C TYR A 566 27.58 -8.65 12.24
N ASP A 567 26.35 -8.25 11.92
CA ASP A 567 25.50 -8.90 10.92
C ASP A 567 26.02 -8.65 9.48
N LEU A 568 26.61 -7.47 9.22
CA LEU A 568 27.11 -7.10 7.89
C LEU A 568 28.60 -7.33 7.68
N ILE A 569 29.36 -7.62 8.73
CA ILE A 569 30.80 -7.89 8.63
C ILE A 569 31.04 -9.36 8.97
N PRO A 570 31.43 -10.18 7.98
CA PRO A 570 31.65 -11.59 8.18
C PRO A 570 32.86 -11.81 9.11
N GLU A 571 32.93 -12.99 9.71
CA GLU A 571 33.88 -13.29 10.79
C GLU A 571 35.35 -13.09 10.37
N GLU A 572 35.69 -13.42 9.12
CA GLU A 572 37.02 -13.22 8.53
C GLU A 572 37.45 -11.75 8.46
N LYS A 573 36.51 -10.80 8.53
CA LYS A 573 36.76 -9.35 8.55
C LYS A 573 36.41 -8.71 9.88
N ALA A 574 36.34 -9.48 10.97
CA ALA A 574 35.90 -8.99 12.29
C ALA A 574 36.69 -7.76 12.80
N TYR A 575 37.93 -7.56 12.36
CA TYR A 575 38.75 -6.40 12.71
C TYR A 575 38.18 -5.06 12.19
N THR A 576 37.34 -5.05 11.14
CA THR A 576 36.73 -3.83 10.59
C THR A 576 35.37 -3.49 11.22
N ARG A 577 34.83 -4.33 12.12
CA ARG A 577 33.52 -4.10 12.77
C ARG A 577 33.46 -2.76 13.48
N ARG A 578 34.55 -2.39 14.15
CA ARG A 578 34.66 -1.09 14.86
C ARG A 578 34.57 0.09 13.90
N ASP A 579 35.10 -0.03 12.69
CA ASP A 579 35.05 1.03 11.69
C ASP A 579 33.64 1.22 11.16
N LEU A 580 32.95 0.13 10.82
CA LEU A 580 31.54 0.19 10.43
C LEU A 580 30.69 0.77 11.56
N PHE A 581 30.83 0.25 12.78
CA PHE A 581 30.13 0.77 13.96
C PHE A 581 30.29 2.30 14.09
N ASN A 582 31.53 2.79 14.00
CA ASN A 582 31.81 4.23 14.11
C ASN A 582 31.18 5.04 12.98
N LYS A 583 31.17 4.53 11.74
CA LYS A 583 30.50 5.18 10.60
C LYS A 583 28.99 5.28 10.84
N LEU A 584 28.34 4.17 11.21
CA LEU A 584 26.89 4.11 11.43
C LEU A 584 26.43 5.02 12.57
N VAL A 585 27.22 5.17 13.63
CA VAL A 585 26.89 6.10 14.73
C VAL A 585 26.98 7.56 14.28
N LYS A 586 27.98 7.91 13.47
CA LYS A 586 28.28 9.29 13.06
C LYS A 586 27.39 9.79 11.94
N ASP A 587 27.12 8.97 10.93
CA ASP A 587 26.43 9.38 9.71
C ASP A 587 25.11 8.62 9.50
N PRO A 588 23.95 9.30 9.55
CA PRO A 588 22.67 8.65 9.27
C PRO A 588 22.59 8.06 7.85
N LYS A 589 23.29 8.60 6.85
CA LYS A 589 23.31 8.06 5.48
C LYS A 589 23.96 6.68 5.42
N GLU A 590 25.03 6.47 6.19
CA GLU A 590 25.66 5.15 6.33
C GLU A 590 24.73 4.15 7.04
N LEU A 591 23.93 4.61 8.02
CA LEU A 591 22.91 3.76 8.64
C LEU A 591 21.82 3.34 7.64
N VAL A 592 21.32 4.26 6.81
CA VAL A 592 20.35 3.93 5.75
C VAL A 592 20.91 2.84 4.84
N LYS A 593 22.13 3.04 4.32
CA LYS A 593 22.80 2.05 3.46
C LYS A 593 22.95 0.69 4.14
N ALA A 594 23.37 0.66 5.40
CA ALA A 594 23.48 -0.57 6.17
C ALA A 594 22.13 -1.28 6.38
N LYS A 595 21.03 -0.58 6.64
CA LYS A 595 19.71 -1.21 6.77
C LYS A 595 19.21 -1.81 5.45
N PHE A 596 19.48 -1.16 4.32
CA PHE A 596 19.16 -1.75 3.02
C PHE A 596 20.08 -2.93 2.69
N ALA A 597 21.37 -2.87 3.03
CA ALA A 597 22.26 -4.02 2.93
C ALA A 597 21.79 -5.20 3.81
N GLU A 598 21.33 -4.94 5.04
CA GLU A 598 20.75 -5.94 5.94
C GLU A 598 19.50 -6.59 5.32
N LEU A 599 18.61 -5.78 4.74
CA LEU A 599 17.41 -6.26 4.03
C LEU A 599 17.78 -7.25 2.91
N PHE A 600 18.78 -6.91 2.10
CA PHE A 600 19.23 -7.75 0.99
C PHE A 600 20.09 -8.94 1.46
N ALA A 601 20.82 -8.83 2.57
CA ALA A 601 21.59 -9.92 3.14
C ALA A 601 20.72 -10.95 3.90
N GLY A 602 19.51 -10.58 4.31
CA GLY A 602 18.56 -11.50 4.95
C GLY A 602 18.10 -12.67 4.05
N PRO A 603 17.45 -13.70 4.60
CA PRO A 603 16.94 -14.86 3.86
C PRO A 603 15.60 -14.61 3.16
N ALA A 604 14.90 -13.52 3.49
CA ALA A 604 13.63 -13.14 2.85
C ALA A 604 13.79 -13.08 1.32
N GLN A 605 12.94 -13.82 0.61
CA GLN A 605 12.94 -13.89 -0.85
C GLN A 605 12.13 -12.74 -1.48
N ASN A 606 11.24 -12.13 -0.69
CA ASN A 606 10.37 -11.05 -1.08
C ASN A 606 10.83 -9.76 -0.38
N VAL A 607 11.16 -8.73 -1.16
CA VAL A 607 11.68 -7.45 -0.69
C VAL A 607 10.78 -6.33 -1.17
N GLN A 608 10.47 -5.40 -0.28
CA GLN A 608 9.73 -4.18 -0.58
C GLN A 608 10.56 -2.95 -0.25
N ILE A 609 10.49 -1.95 -1.13
CA ILE A 609 11.04 -0.62 -0.90
C ILE A 609 9.90 0.38 -1.08
N PHE A 610 9.59 1.14 -0.03
CA PHE A 610 8.61 2.21 -0.13
C PHE A 610 9.17 3.38 -0.96
N PHE A 611 8.35 4.02 -1.78
CA PHE A 611 8.84 5.00 -2.76
C PHE A 611 9.64 6.13 -2.13
N THR A 612 9.28 6.60 -0.92
CA THR A 612 10.04 7.66 -0.26
C THR A 612 11.48 7.25 0.00
N ASP A 613 11.71 5.99 0.34
CA ASP A 613 13.05 5.48 0.59
C ASP A 613 13.84 5.35 -0.70
N PHE A 614 13.27 4.73 -1.75
CA PHE A 614 13.94 4.55 -3.03
C PHE A 614 14.45 5.89 -3.60
N PHE A 615 13.60 6.92 -3.56
CA PHE A 615 13.91 8.25 -4.05
C PHE A 615 14.66 9.15 -3.05
N GLY A 616 14.84 8.74 -1.79
CA GLY A 616 15.48 9.59 -0.78
C GLY A 616 14.64 10.79 -0.31
N ILE A 617 13.32 10.66 -0.34
CA ILE A 617 12.35 11.68 0.09
C ILE A 617 12.19 11.63 1.61
N LYS A 618 12.44 12.75 2.29
CA LYS A 618 12.37 12.87 3.77
C LYS A 618 11.04 13.46 4.26
N LYS A 619 9.92 13.03 3.67
CA LYS A 619 8.57 13.46 4.05
C LYS A 619 7.71 12.25 4.43
N PRO A 620 7.04 12.23 5.60
CA PRO A 620 6.16 11.13 5.95
C PRO A 620 4.96 11.09 5.00
N TYR A 621 4.51 9.88 4.65
CA TYR A 621 3.33 9.66 3.82
C TYR A 621 2.06 9.57 4.66
N ASN A 622 2.14 8.88 5.80
CA ASN A 622 1.09 8.81 6.80
C ASN A 622 1.68 8.90 8.22
N LYS A 623 0.88 9.39 9.17
CA LYS A 623 1.13 9.31 10.61
C LYS A 623 -0.03 8.56 11.27
N PRO A 624 0.16 7.27 11.63
CA PRO A 624 -0.88 6.48 12.28
C PRO A 624 -1.46 7.16 13.53
N GLY A 625 -2.75 6.98 13.77
CA GLY A 625 -3.44 7.57 14.94
C GLY A 625 -3.65 9.09 14.89
N SER A 626 -3.46 9.72 13.72
CA SER A 626 -3.65 11.16 13.55
C SER A 626 -4.66 11.50 12.45
N SER A 627 -5.33 12.65 12.60
CA SER A 627 -6.15 13.27 11.55
C SER A 627 -5.39 14.41 10.84
N ASP A 628 -4.07 14.24 10.66
CA ASP A 628 -3.21 15.21 9.98
C ASP A 628 -3.71 15.41 8.53
N PRO A 629 -4.03 16.65 8.10
CA PRO A 629 -4.56 16.92 6.76
C PRO A 629 -3.59 16.59 5.64
N ASP A 630 -2.29 16.39 5.94
CA ASP A 630 -1.28 15.99 4.96
C ASP A 630 -1.18 14.48 4.74
N ASN A 631 -1.85 13.65 5.56
CA ASN A 631 -1.84 12.20 5.39
C ASN A 631 -2.37 11.83 4.00
N TRP A 632 -1.73 10.84 3.36
CA TRP A 632 -2.15 10.26 2.07
C TRP A 632 -2.02 11.20 0.86
N LEU A 633 -1.47 12.41 1.03
CA LEU A 633 -1.35 13.39 -0.05
C LEU A 633 0.03 13.40 -0.72
N LEU A 634 1.07 12.84 -0.09
CA LEU A 634 2.43 12.87 -0.64
C LEU A 634 2.52 12.03 -1.94
N ARG A 635 3.09 12.62 -2.99
CA ARG A 635 3.31 11.98 -4.29
C ARG A 635 4.68 12.32 -4.89
N LEU A 636 5.12 11.52 -5.86
CA LEU A 636 6.31 11.83 -6.65
C LEU A 636 6.10 13.08 -7.50
N GLY A 637 7.13 13.93 -7.58
CA GLY A 637 7.13 15.11 -8.45
C GLY A 637 7.26 14.73 -9.93
N ASN A 638 7.01 15.69 -10.82
CA ASN A 638 7.05 15.46 -12.27
C ASN A 638 8.49 15.24 -12.78
N ASN A 639 9.49 15.67 -11.98
CA ASN A 639 10.92 15.48 -12.21
C ASN A 639 11.55 14.31 -11.43
N PHE A 640 10.75 13.34 -10.98
CA PHE A 640 11.18 12.25 -10.08
C PHE A 640 12.44 11.50 -10.53
N ASP A 641 12.62 11.30 -11.84
CA ASP A 641 13.77 10.60 -12.41
C ASP A 641 15.05 11.42 -12.27
N LYS A 642 15.03 12.70 -12.64
CA LYS A 642 16.16 13.63 -12.43
C LYS A 642 16.46 13.80 -10.94
N PHE A 643 15.41 13.87 -10.12
CA PHE A 643 15.56 13.94 -8.67
C PHE A 643 16.27 12.69 -8.11
N TYR A 644 15.88 11.49 -8.54
CA TYR A 644 16.51 10.24 -8.11
C TYR A 644 18.03 10.27 -8.32
N TYR A 645 18.50 10.57 -9.53
CA TYR A 645 19.94 10.62 -9.82
C TYR A 645 20.68 11.69 -9.01
N LYS A 646 20.06 12.86 -8.79
CA LYS A 646 20.62 13.89 -7.88
C LYS A 646 20.73 13.39 -6.44
N GLN A 647 19.77 12.60 -5.97
CA GLN A 647 19.81 12.02 -4.62
C GLN A 647 20.83 10.88 -4.50
N LEU A 648 21.12 10.13 -5.57
CA LEU A 648 22.19 9.14 -5.59
C LEU A 648 23.57 9.79 -5.38
N ALA A 649 23.87 10.88 -6.09
CA ALA A 649 25.12 11.64 -5.93
C ALA A 649 25.33 12.20 -4.51
N LYS A 650 24.24 12.40 -3.76
CA LYS A 650 24.27 12.89 -2.37
C LYS A 650 24.27 11.77 -1.32
N ASN A 651 24.24 10.50 -1.74
CA ASN A 651 23.98 9.34 -0.87
C ASN A 651 22.68 9.48 -0.05
N GLU A 652 21.63 10.05 -0.66
CA GLU A 652 20.31 10.23 -0.03
C GLU A 652 19.25 9.30 -0.62
N GLY A 653 19.35 8.98 -1.91
CA GLY A 653 18.55 7.92 -2.55
C GLY A 653 19.22 6.55 -2.43
N ILE A 654 18.48 5.48 -2.74
CA ILE A 654 19.04 4.12 -2.67
C ILE A 654 19.83 3.79 -3.94
N ASN A 655 21.16 3.78 -3.81
CA ASN A 655 22.08 3.23 -4.80
C ASN A 655 22.06 1.69 -4.70
N LEU A 656 21.25 1.03 -5.54
CA LEU A 656 21.09 -0.43 -5.50
C LEU A 656 22.41 -1.19 -5.68
N PRO A 657 23.30 -0.84 -6.63
CA PRO A 657 24.61 -1.49 -6.73
C PRO A 657 25.41 -1.46 -5.42
N GLU A 658 25.41 -0.32 -4.72
CA GLU A 658 26.14 -0.14 -3.46
C GLU A 658 25.61 -1.07 -2.38
N VAL A 659 24.29 -1.06 -2.15
CA VAL A 659 23.67 -1.86 -1.07
C VAL A 659 23.68 -3.36 -1.39
N LEU A 660 23.56 -3.75 -2.66
CA LEU A 660 23.67 -5.15 -3.09
C LEU A 660 25.11 -5.66 -2.95
N ASN A 661 26.12 -4.85 -3.27
CA ASN A 661 27.51 -5.20 -3.02
C ASN A 661 27.77 -5.41 -1.52
N MET A 662 27.31 -4.49 -0.67
CA MET A 662 27.40 -4.63 0.79
C MET A 662 26.72 -5.92 1.28
N ALA A 663 25.55 -6.26 0.74
CA ALA A 663 24.83 -7.47 1.09
C ALA A 663 25.56 -8.76 0.67
N ILE A 664 26.20 -8.77 -0.51
CA ILE A 664 27.03 -9.90 -0.97
C ILE A 664 28.25 -10.05 -0.07
N GLU A 665 28.95 -8.96 0.23
CA GLU A 665 30.12 -8.99 1.12
C GLU A 665 29.75 -9.48 2.54
N ALA A 666 28.56 -9.14 3.03
CA ALA A 666 28.05 -9.60 4.33
C ALA A 666 27.86 -11.13 4.40
N LYS A 667 27.64 -11.81 3.26
CA LYS A 667 27.53 -13.29 3.22
C LYS A 667 28.88 -14.01 3.43
N GLY A 668 30.00 -13.28 3.33
CA GLY A 668 31.35 -13.79 3.56
C GLY A 668 31.95 -14.58 2.39
N GLN A 669 33.24 -14.88 2.50
CA GLN A 669 34.05 -15.43 1.41
C GLN A 669 33.57 -16.82 0.97
N LYS A 670 33.08 -17.65 1.89
CA LYS A 670 32.56 -18.99 1.55
C LYS A 670 31.37 -18.91 0.58
N PHE A 671 30.47 -17.95 0.77
CA PHE A 671 29.35 -17.73 -0.13
C PHE A 671 29.86 -17.30 -1.50
N ILE A 672 30.79 -16.35 -1.53
CA ILE A 672 31.45 -15.83 -2.74
C ILE A 672 32.11 -16.97 -3.53
N ASP A 673 32.92 -17.80 -2.89
CA ASP A 673 33.63 -18.91 -3.53
C ASP A 673 32.68 -20.02 -4.02
N SER A 674 31.53 -20.19 -3.35
CA SER A 674 30.54 -21.22 -3.69
C SER A 674 29.62 -20.84 -4.85
N PHE A 675 29.64 -19.57 -5.27
CA PHE A 675 28.74 -19.06 -6.29
C PHE A 675 28.99 -19.74 -7.64
N LYS A 676 27.96 -20.42 -8.14
CA LYS A 676 27.90 -20.98 -9.49
C LYS A 676 26.57 -20.54 -10.12
N SER A 677 26.62 -19.54 -10.99
CA SER A 677 25.41 -19.09 -11.69
C SER A 677 24.80 -20.24 -12.50
N LYS A 678 23.50 -20.48 -12.32
CA LYS A 678 22.75 -21.51 -13.07
C LYS A 678 21.75 -20.92 -14.06
N LYS A 679 21.37 -19.64 -13.98
CA LYS A 679 20.41 -19.00 -14.87
C LYS A 679 20.64 -17.48 -14.99
N ALA A 680 21.11 -17.05 -16.16
CA ALA A 680 21.15 -15.69 -16.70
C ALA A 680 22.36 -14.79 -16.31
N GLY A 681 22.99 -14.24 -17.35
CA GLY A 681 23.94 -13.13 -17.27
C GLY A 681 25.41 -13.53 -17.38
N ASN A 682 26.21 -12.69 -18.04
CA ASN A 682 27.63 -12.83 -18.41
C ASN A 682 28.63 -13.10 -17.25
N PHE A 683 28.18 -13.39 -16.02
CA PHE A 683 29.02 -13.52 -14.84
C PHE A 683 29.24 -14.98 -14.45
N GLU A 684 30.28 -15.58 -15.00
CA GLU A 684 30.76 -16.92 -14.60
C GLU A 684 31.35 -16.95 -13.17
N ASN A 685 31.68 -15.77 -12.62
CA ASN A 685 32.33 -15.59 -11.32
C ASN A 685 31.75 -14.36 -10.61
N ILE A 686 31.41 -14.51 -9.33
CA ILE A 686 30.87 -13.45 -8.47
C ILE A 686 31.82 -12.23 -8.33
N ASN A 687 33.13 -12.41 -8.48
CA ASN A 687 34.08 -11.29 -8.43
C ASN A 687 33.84 -10.29 -9.56
N LYS A 688 33.54 -10.77 -10.79
CA LYS A 688 33.18 -9.88 -11.90
C LYS A 688 31.87 -9.14 -11.64
N LEU A 689 30.92 -9.82 -11.00
CA LEU A 689 29.66 -9.20 -10.59
C LEU A 689 29.90 -8.09 -9.55
N VAL A 690 30.74 -8.35 -8.54
CA VAL A 690 31.16 -7.37 -7.53
C VAL A 690 31.88 -6.18 -8.17
N ASP A 691 32.77 -6.41 -9.13
CA ASP A 691 33.46 -5.33 -9.85
C ASP A 691 32.48 -4.47 -10.64
N ASN A 692 31.48 -5.08 -11.29
CA ASN A 692 30.42 -4.35 -11.98
C ASN A 692 29.51 -3.56 -11.02
N LEU A 693 29.14 -4.13 -9.86
CA LEU A 693 28.39 -3.41 -8.83
C LEU A 693 29.16 -2.17 -8.35
N LYS A 694 30.48 -2.29 -8.16
CA LYS A 694 31.35 -1.16 -7.80
C LYS A 694 31.43 -0.12 -8.92
N LYS A 695 31.63 -0.55 -10.17
CA LYS A 695 31.59 0.33 -11.36
C LYS A 695 30.32 1.17 -11.39
N TYR A 696 29.16 0.54 -11.25
CA TYR A 696 27.88 1.23 -11.31
C TYR A 696 27.54 2.05 -10.05
N THR A 697 28.09 1.67 -8.89
CA THR A 697 28.03 2.49 -7.68
C THR A 697 28.64 3.87 -7.94
N GLU A 698 29.82 3.91 -8.56
CA GLU A 698 30.53 5.15 -8.87
C GLU A 698 29.89 5.91 -10.02
N ILE A 699 29.50 5.25 -11.12
CA ILE A 699 28.82 5.89 -12.26
C ILE A 699 27.58 6.66 -11.80
N LEU A 700 26.77 6.09 -10.92
CA LEU A 700 25.55 6.74 -10.42
C LEU A 700 25.82 7.93 -9.46
N LYS A 701 27.08 8.15 -9.10
CA LYS A 701 27.55 9.29 -8.30
C LYS A 701 28.33 10.30 -9.15
N GLU A 702 28.60 10.01 -10.42
CA GLU A 702 29.30 10.91 -11.34
C GLU A 702 28.47 12.17 -11.61
N PRO A 703 29.12 13.34 -11.77
CA PRO A 703 28.44 14.54 -12.21
C PRO A 703 27.76 14.36 -13.57
N GLU A 704 26.62 15.05 -13.75
CA GLU A 704 25.97 15.16 -15.06
C GLU A 704 26.97 15.79 -16.04
N ASP A 705 27.32 15.06 -17.11
CA ASP A 705 28.11 15.62 -18.21
C ASP A 705 27.34 16.87 -18.69
N ASP A 706 27.96 18.05 -18.66
CA ASP A 706 27.38 19.29 -19.20
C ASP A 706 26.99 19.04 -20.68
N LEU A 707 25.73 18.65 -20.92
CA LEU A 707 25.14 18.61 -22.25
C LEU A 707 24.83 20.04 -22.71
N GLN A 708 25.86 20.89 -22.77
CA GLN A 708 25.94 21.93 -23.77
C GLN A 708 26.62 21.33 -25.01
N LYS A 709 25.86 20.59 -25.83
CA LYS A 709 26.10 20.33 -27.28
C LYS A 709 25.30 19.12 -27.81
N VAL A 710 23.96 19.11 -27.69
CA VAL A 710 23.09 18.40 -28.67
C VAL A 710 21.72 19.09 -28.74
N GLU A 711 21.71 20.40 -29.00
CA GLU A 711 20.53 21.09 -29.54
C GLU A 711 20.99 21.95 -30.73
N SER A 712 21.43 21.29 -31.80
CA SER A 712 21.68 21.96 -33.08
C SER A 712 21.57 21.07 -34.32
N GLU A 713 21.20 19.78 -34.22
CA GLU A 713 21.10 18.91 -35.41
C GLU A 713 19.69 18.44 -35.78
N ASP A 714 18.65 18.66 -34.95
CA ASP A 714 17.25 18.40 -35.34
C ASP A 714 16.56 19.61 -36.02
N LYS A 715 17.36 20.50 -36.64
CA LYS A 715 16.87 21.56 -37.55
C LYS A 715 17.37 21.43 -38.98
N ALA A 716 17.78 20.24 -39.40
CA ALA A 716 18.02 19.93 -40.81
C ALA A 716 17.88 18.42 -41.08
N VAL A 717 16.65 17.93 -41.25
CA VAL A 717 16.15 17.11 -42.39
C VAL A 717 14.61 17.14 -42.34
#